data_AF-A0AB38JCZ5-F1
#
_entry.id   AF-A0AB38JCZ5-F1
#
_cell.length_a   1.000
_cell.length_b   1.000
_cell.length_c   1.000
_cell.angle_alpha   90.00
_cell.angle_beta   90.00
_cell.angle_gamma   90.00
#
_symmetry.space_group_name_H-M   'P 1'
#
loop_
_entity.id
_entity.type
_entity.pdbx_description
1 polymer ?
#
loop_
_entity_poly.entity_id
_entity_poly.type
_entity_poly.pdbx_seq_one_letter_code
_entity_poly.pdbx_strand_id
1 'polypeptide(L)'
;MRSKSVVLGYVLAVVLAAVLAVLFIRAFDARGPVWNGGWQLVVSQDATPRVSASEVYRDLTALADDRGVDIVRYAEDSVDPATVRHLYVAGEGTAAELLRDGYGAVDTAITTTVAPLQDLGLLDPRGAWLVGGDRADAEAVLAVIENGGWSGRVAPYASGIDVDTYREYGDLMRSFAVALLAVIVLVGAGTLLRSRAHGVQRLHGAGLLKILLAEWRFLALPVVAFSVGGVAAVALATAALNGLAQLPTVLALSGRLLALLLLAAVVAQILAIALTDGRRLVDQVKGEIDGWWVLLGVYAVRVPAVLVLLAIVAALGQSARVAEVEGRSRELRSVAQDAVTIGIGGYLSPSEYHAADRRLADLAVSQEASGGVIFVTPGLSDQGNVLLVNEGYLRRVEVLGDDGRRMAEVPDGVLTVLEPEDTSAEYRLSVLADLHSWQDTQSSVSDPAPGTVGLPVAEHVVPSGQVLVTLGSGEHSFRPEPELVDPVVVVLPSVGVLAASELVAVITQGGVIFTEPAALPAAIEVGGLSPFVASITPVAYQANEQYRRALGAHVINVIGFVSGGIVVLLTGLVAAVVLVEKDRKRAFVHRLSGLGPLTAHRSGLLLEGVLLTATLALAVVPQWFRDPKDVRTVIDLGTVDTENFLLEQTALDIGVVAASAALLLACLALAHRRASRSPVVDT
;
A
#
# COMPACT_ATOMS: atom_id res chain seq x y z
N MET A 1 21.25 37.88 -7.89
CA MET A 1 20.74 37.26 -6.64
C MET A 1 20.58 35.77 -6.87
N ARG A 2 21.10 34.92 -5.98
CA ARG A 2 21.00 33.44 -6.08
C ARG A 2 19.53 33.02 -5.94
N SER A 3 18.96 32.24 -6.87
CA SER A 3 17.65 31.62 -6.60
C SER A 3 17.84 30.44 -5.68
N LYS A 4 17.65 30.67 -4.38
CA LYS A 4 17.63 29.61 -3.37
C LYS A 4 16.64 28.49 -3.72
N SER A 5 15.58 28.81 -4.48
CA SER A 5 14.57 27.85 -4.96
C SER A 5 15.08 26.84 -5.98
N VAL A 6 15.93 27.23 -6.94
CA VAL A 6 16.48 26.28 -7.93
C VAL A 6 17.44 25.33 -7.24
N VAL A 7 18.32 25.85 -6.38
CA VAL A 7 19.21 25.02 -5.55
C VAL A 7 18.38 24.05 -4.69
N LEU A 8 17.33 24.52 -4.03
CA LEU A 8 16.45 23.69 -3.22
C LEU A 8 15.77 22.58 -4.04
N GLY A 9 15.34 22.85 -5.28
CA GLY A 9 14.75 21.84 -6.16
C GLY A 9 15.71 20.70 -6.51
N TYR A 10 16.97 21.01 -6.83
CA TYR A 10 17.98 19.98 -7.07
C TYR A 10 18.39 19.24 -5.80
N VAL A 11 18.49 19.92 -4.65
CA VAL A 11 18.75 19.26 -3.36
C VAL A 11 17.61 18.32 -2.98
N LEU A 12 16.37 18.75 -3.20
CA LEU A 12 15.19 17.92 -2.97
C LEU A 12 15.20 16.67 -3.86
N ALA A 13 15.60 16.80 -5.13
CA ALA A 13 15.74 15.65 -6.04
C ALA A 13 16.72 14.60 -5.49
N VAL A 14 17.86 15.03 -4.94
CA VAL A 14 18.84 14.15 -4.30
C VAL A 14 18.23 13.43 -3.10
N VAL A 15 17.63 14.18 -2.17
CA VAL A 15 17.09 13.62 -0.92
C VAL A 15 15.93 12.66 -1.22
N LEU A 16 15.03 13.01 -2.15
CA LEU A 16 13.90 12.15 -2.49
C LEU A 16 14.34 10.89 -3.23
N ALA A 17 15.29 10.97 -4.17
CA ALA A 17 15.83 9.77 -4.82
C ALA A 17 16.46 8.79 -3.83
N ALA A 18 17.17 9.32 -2.84
CA ALA A 18 17.76 8.58 -1.73
C ALA A 18 16.70 7.87 -0.87
N VAL A 19 15.73 8.63 -0.35
CA VAL A 19 14.68 8.09 0.54
C VAL A 19 13.79 7.09 -0.19
N LEU A 20 13.35 7.41 -1.41
CA LEU A 20 12.49 6.54 -2.19
C LEU A 20 13.19 5.22 -2.55
N ALA A 21 14.49 5.24 -2.86
CA ALA A 21 15.23 4.01 -3.14
C ALA A 21 15.24 3.05 -1.95
N VAL A 22 15.50 3.57 -0.73
CA VAL A 22 15.47 2.76 0.50
C VAL A 22 14.05 2.21 0.76
N LEU A 23 13.02 3.04 0.59
CA LEU A 23 11.63 2.62 0.78
C LEU A 23 11.19 1.57 -0.23
N PHE A 24 11.55 1.73 -1.50
CA PHE A 24 11.24 0.77 -2.56
C PHE A 24 11.89 -0.58 -2.29
N ILE A 25 13.19 -0.60 -1.95
CA ILE A 25 13.90 -1.85 -1.71
C ILE A 25 13.40 -2.51 -0.44
N ARG A 26 13.12 -1.75 0.63
CA ARG A 26 12.52 -2.30 1.84
C ARG A 26 11.15 -2.93 1.57
N ALA A 27 10.29 -2.25 0.80
CA ALA A 27 8.98 -2.77 0.43
C ALA A 27 9.08 -4.03 -0.44
N PHE A 28 10.11 -4.11 -1.28
CA PHE A 28 10.40 -5.29 -2.09
C PHE A 28 10.90 -6.45 -1.23
N ASP A 29 11.86 -6.17 -0.34
CA ASP A 29 12.47 -7.15 0.57
C ASP A 29 11.44 -7.75 1.54
N ALA A 30 10.44 -6.97 1.96
CA ALA A 30 9.35 -7.44 2.82
C ALA A 30 8.43 -8.48 2.16
N ARG A 31 8.32 -8.49 0.82
CA ARG A 31 7.50 -9.46 0.06
C ARG A 31 8.29 -10.66 -0.46
N GLY A 32 9.61 -10.54 -0.53
CA GLY A 32 10.49 -11.60 -1.01
C GLY A 32 11.95 -11.13 -1.04
N PRO A 33 12.92 -12.05 -1.14
CA PRO A 33 14.33 -11.69 -1.15
C PRO A 33 14.67 -10.82 -2.38
N VAL A 34 15.47 -9.78 -2.17
CA VAL A 34 16.00 -8.93 -3.24
C VAL A 34 16.97 -9.76 -4.08
N TRP A 35 16.55 -10.10 -5.31
CA TRP A 35 17.30 -10.95 -6.22
C TRP A 35 17.66 -10.24 -7.53
N ASN A 36 18.96 -10.24 -7.84
CA ASN A 36 19.50 -9.64 -9.08
C ASN A 36 19.86 -10.68 -10.15
N GLY A 37 19.56 -11.97 -9.92
CA GLY A 37 19.93 -13.07 -10.84
C GLY A 37 19.01 -13.23 -12.07
N GLY A 38 17.91 -12.47 -12.15
CA GLY A 38 17.18 -12.25 -13.40
C GLY A 38 15.88 -13.04 -13.60
N TRP A 39 15.77 -14.26 -13.06
CA TRP A 39 14.62 -15.15 -13.36
C TRP A 39 13.96 -15.72 -12.12
N GLN A 40 12.65 -15.94 -12.22
CA GLN A 40 11.85 -16.68 -11.24
C GLN A 40 11.10 -17.82 -11.90
N LEU A 41 10.93 -18.90 -11.15
CA LEU A 41 10.08 -20.01 -11.52
C LEU A 41 8.97 -20.10 -10.49
N VAL A 42 7.74 -20.26 -10.97
CA VAL A 42 6.58 -20.56 -10.12
C VAL A 42 6.15 -21.97 -10.44
N VAL A 43 6.31 -22.87 -9.47
CA VAL A 43 5.96 -24.30 -9.57
C VAL A 43 4.66 -24.50 -8.80
N SER A 44 3.53 -24.62 -9.50
CA SER A 44 2.21 -24.46 -8.88
C SER A 44 1.04 -25.20 -9.57
N GLN A 45 1.25 -26.39 -10.13
CA GLN A 45 0.11 -27.20 -10.67
C GLN A 45 0.16 -28.67 -10.19
N ASP A 46 -0.77 -29.47 -10.70
CA ASP A 46 -0.91 -30.92 -10.44
C ASP A 46 0.46 -31.59 -10.46
N ALA A 47 0.88 -32.09 -9.30
CA ALA A 47 2.10 -32.87 -9.20
C ALA A 47 1.78 -34.33 -9.52
N THR A 48 2.56 -34.93 -10.41
CA THR A 48 2.62 -36.39 -10.59
C THR A 48 4.04 -36.85 -10.30
N PRO A 49 4.49 -36.81 -9.02
CA PRO A 49 5.88 -37.06 -8.67
C PRO A 49 6.34 -38.41 -9.23
N ARG A 50 7.35 -38.37 -10.10
CA ARG A 50 7.98 -39.55 -10.69
C ARG A 50 9.20 -40.00 -9.88
N VAL A 51 9.80 -39.04 -9.17
CA VAL A 51 10.97 -39.20 -8.32
C VAL A 51 10.72 -38.50 -6.98
N SER A 52 11.54 -38.81 -5.98
CA SER A 52 11.45 -38.12 -4.69
C SER A 52 11.91 -36.66 -4.81
N ALA A 53 11.37 -35.76 -3.97
CA ALA A 53 11.81 -34.37 -3.92
C ALA A 53 13.33 -34.24 -3.65
N SER A 54 13.86 -35.11 -2.78
CA SER A 54 15.30 -35.18 -2.48
C SER A 54 16.16 -35.52 -3.70
N GLU A 55 15.63 -36.28 -4.66
CA GLU A 55 16.29 -36.56 -5.93
C GLU A 55 16.30 -35.34 -6.82
N VAL A 56 15.18 -34.61 -6.91
CA VAL A 56 15.13 -33.34 -7.63
C VAL A 56 16.13 -32.34 -7.07
N TYR A 57 16.21 -32.18 -5.74
CA TYR A 57 17.16 -31.25 -5.13
C TYR A 57 18.62 -31.66 -5.37
N ARG A 58 18.91 -32.96 -5.43
CA ARG A 58 20.23 -33.47 -5.80
C ARG A 58 20.57 -33.17 -7.27
N ASP A 59 19.63 -33.41 -8.17
CA ASP A 59 19.80 -33.15 -9.60
C ASP A 59 19.93 -31.65 -9.89
N LEU A 60 19.19 -30.81 -9.17
CA LEU A 60 19.31 -29.35 -9.21
C LEU A 60 20.66 -28.88 -8.68
N THR A 61 21.16 -29.48 -7.60
CA THR A 61 22.50 -29.15 -7.09
C THR A 61 23.57 -29.55 -8.10
N ALA A 62 23.47 -30.74 -8.70
CA ALA A 62 24.40 -31.18 -9.74
C ALA A 62 24.33 -30.29 -10.99
N LEU A 63 23.15 -29.82 -11.38
CA LEU A 63 22.98 -28.86 -12.48
C LEU A 63 23.63 -27.51 -12.16
N ALA A 64 23.46 -27.03 -10.94
CA ALA A 64 24.07 -25.79 -10.46
C ALA A 64 25.60 -25.87 -10.53
N ASP A 65 26.18 -27.01 -10.11
CA ASP A 65 27.63 -27.25 -10.16
C ASP A 65 28.16 -27.40 -11.60
N ASP A 66 27.44 -28.13 -12.48
CA ASP A 66 27.87 -28.37 -13.88
C ASP A 66 27.82 -27.10 -14.75
N ARG A 67 26.77 -26.30 -14.57
CA ARG A 67 26.53 -25.10 -15.40
C ARG A 67 26.96 -23.79 -14.73
N GLY A 68 27.34 -23.81 -13.46
CA GLY A 68 27.65 -22.61 -12.69
C GLY A 68 26.43 -21.70 -12.50
N VAL A 69 25.25 -22.29 -12.31
CA VAL A 69 23.96 -21.58 -12.17
C VAL A 69 23.62 -21.43 -10.70
N ASP A 70 23.21 -20.24 -10.28
CA ASP A 70 22.73 -20.01 -8.91
C ASP A 70 21.23 -20.35 -8.82
N ILE A 71 20.85 -21.23 -7.90
CA ILE A 71 19.47 -21.64 -7.64
C ILE A 71 19.14 -21.30 -6.20
N VAL A 72 18.03 -20.60 -5.98
CA VAL A 72 17.53 -20.22 -4.65
C VAL A 72 16.05 -20.58 -4.52
N ARG A 73 15.71 -21.32 -3.48
CA ARG A 73 14.32 -21.60 -3.09
C ARG A 73 13.95 -20.77 -1.88
N TYR A 74 12.89 -19.97 -2.02
CA TYR A 74 12.30 -19.21 -0.91
C TYR A 74 11.25 -20.04 -0.19
N ALA A 75 11.43 -20.32 1.09
CA ALA A 75 10.42 -20.98 1.91
C ALA A 75 10.09 -20.11 3.13
N GLU A 76 8.80 -20.03 3.46
CA GLU A 76 8.33 -19.42 4.69
C GLU A 76 8.59 -20.37 5.86
N ASP A 77 8.88 -19.82 7.03
CA ASP A 77 8.97 -20.62 8.25
C ASP A 77 7.58 -21.12 8.64
N SER A 78 7.46 -22.39 9.03
CA SER A 78 6.18 -22.98 9.39
C SER A 78 5.62 -22.50 10.74
N VAL A 79 6.47 -21.97 11.61
CA VAL A 79 6.15 -21.50 12.95
C VAL A 79 6.03 -19.98 12.97
N ASP A 80 7.00 -19.28 12.39
CA ASP A 80 7.11 -17.82 12.39
C ASP A 80 7.14 -17.22 10.97
N PRO A 81 6.17 -17.52 10.07
CA PRO A 81 6.21 -17.17 8.63
C PRO A 81 6.38 -15.67 8.34
N ALA A 82 6.00 -14.83 9.30
CA ALA A 82 6.01 -13.38 9.15
C ALA A 82 7.28 -12.70 9.67
N THR A 83 8.09 -13.38 10.51
CA THR A 83 9.39 -12.85 10.97
C THR A 83 10.57 -13.67 10.48
N VAL A 84 10.36 -14.91 10.07
CA VAL A 84 11.41 -15.81 9.63
C VAL A 84 11.09 -16.32 8.24
N ARG A 85 12.12 -16.27 7.39
CA ARG A 85 12.11 -16.94 6.09
C ARG A 85 13.41 -17.70 5.88
N HIS A 86 13.34 -18.70 5.02
CA HIS A 86 14.45 -19.56 4.67
C HIS A 86 14.78 -19.42 3.19
N LEU A 87 16.06 -19.25 2.89
CA LEU A 87 16.60 -19.36 1.54
C LEU A 87 17.44 -20.62 1.45
N TYR A 88 17.00 -21.55 0.61
CA TYR A 88 17.75 -22.77 0.33
C TYR A 88 18.46 -22.62 -1.00
N VAL A 89 19.79 -22.75 -1.02
CA VAL A 89 20.60 -22.30 -2.16
C VAL A 89 21.56 -23.38 -2.67
N ALA A 90 21.80 -23.37 -3.97
CA ALA A 90 22.81 -24.19 -4.66
C ALA A 90 23.49 -23.36 -5.75
N GLY A 91 24.79 -23.56 -5.95
CA GLY A 91 25.60 -22.83 -6.93
C GLY A 91 26.86 -22.22 -6.33
N GLU A 92 27.82 -21.88 -7.20
CA GLU A 92 29.14 -21.39 -6.81
C GLU A 92 29.26 -19.85 -6.80
N GLY A 93 28.23 -19.13 -7.25
CA GLY A 93 28.23 -17.67 -7.38
C GLY A 93 27.56 -16.97 -6.20
N THR A 94 26.47 -16.27 -6.48
CA THR A 94 25.66 -15.54 -5.49
C THR A 94 25.14 -16.49 -4.41
N ALA A 95 24.81 -17.73 -4.77
CA ALA A 95 24.36 -18.75 -3.82
C ALA A 95 25.45 -19.09 -2.78
N ALA A 96 26.71 -19.21 -3.20
CA ALA A 96 27.83 -19.48 -2.30
C ALA A 96 28.13 -18.29 -1.37
N GLU A 97 28.00 -17.05 -1.87
CA GLU A 97 28.10 -15.85 -1.04
C GLU A 97 27.00 -15.82 0.04
N LEU A 98 25.76 -16.16 -0.32
CA LEU A 98 24.64 -16.25 0.62
C LEU A 98 24.87 -17.31 1.69
N LEU A 99 25.47 -18.47 1.35
CA LEU A 99 25.81 -19.50 2.36
C LEU A 99 26.89 -19.04 3.33
N ARG A 100 27.88 -18.27 2.86
CA ARG A 100 29.01 -17.82 3.68
C ARG A 100 28.65 -16.64 4.57
N ASP A 101 28.02 -15.63 3.99
CA ASP A 101 27.80 -14.32 4.62
C ASP A 101 26.37 -14.15 5.14
N GLY A 102 25.45 -15.07 4.77
CA GLY A 102 24.03 -14.94 5.03
C GLY A 102 23.34 -13.96 4.09
N TYR A 103 22.03 -13.78 4.27
CA TYR A 103 21.28 -12.78 3.52
C TYR A 103 21.28 -11.44 4.24
N GLY A 104 21.84 -10.42 3.58
CA GLY A 104 21.75 -9.04 4.06
C GLY A 104 20.35 -8.46 3.86
N ALA A 105 19.49 -8.58 4.88
CA ALA A 105 18.14 -8.03 4.85
C ALA A 105 18.13 -6.50 4.93
N VAL A 106 17.26 -5.87 4.14
CA VAL A 106 16.97 -4.44 4.20
C VAL A 106 15.84 -4.18 5.18
N ASP A 107 14.85 -5.07 5.25
CA ASP A 107 13.88 -5.05 6.33
C ASP A 107 14.37 -5.89 7.51
N THR A 108 14.86 -5.20 8.54
CA THR A 108 15.36 -5.86 9.77
C THR A 108 14.25 -6.46 10.64
N ALA A 109 12.99 -6.30 10.24
CA ALA A 109 11.87 -7.01 10.86
C ALA A 109 11.83 -8.51 10.49
N ILE A 110 12.46 -8.91 9.38
CA ILE A 110 12.47 -10.29 8.88
C ILE A 110 13.87 -10.87 9.00
N THR A 111 14.00 -11.94 9.77
CA THR A 111 15.20 -12.77 9.85
C THR A 111 15.21 -13.73 8.66
N THR A 112 16.29 -13.69 7.89
CA THR A 112 16.48 -14.60 6.77
C THR A 112 17.58 -15.59 7.10
N THR A 113 17.24 -16.86 7.16
CA THR A 113 18.23 -17.94 7.29
C THR A 113 18.59 -18.47 5.91
N VAL A 114 19.84 -18.90 5.74
CA VAL A 114 20.33 -19.47 4.49
C VAL A 114 20.88 -20.86 4.77
N ALA A 115 20.46 -21.84 3.98
CA ALA A 115 20.90 -23.22 4.09
C ALA A 115 21.17 -23.82 2.69
N PRO A 116 21.98 -24.88 2.57
CA PRO A 116 22.14 -25.61 1.32
C PRO A 116 20.82 -26.17 0.78
N LEU A 117 20.67 -26.24 -0.54
CA LEU A 117 19.45 -26.74 -1.18
C LEU A 117 19.08 -28.16 -0.74
N GLN A 118 20.08 -28.98 -0.42
CA GLN A 118 19.87 -30.36 0.02
C GLN A 118 19.20 -30.47 1.39
N ASP A 119 19.25 -29.42 2.22
CA ASP A 119 18.62 -29.40 3.54
C ASP A 119 17.09 -29.31 3.47
N LEU A 120 16.53 -29.01 2.27
CA LEU A 120 15.10 -29.14 2.00
C LEU A 120 14.61 -30.58 2.19
N GLY A 121 15.48 -31.58 2.02
CA GLY A 121 15.16 -32.98 2.27
C GLY A 121 13.97 -33.48 1.45
N LEU A 122 12.84 -33.71 2.14
CA LEU A 122 11.58 -34.21 1.57
C LEU A 122 10.53 -33.13 1.35
N LEU A 123 10.87 -31.84 1.55
CA LEU A 123 9.94 -30.74 1.31
C LEU A 123 9.46 -30.78 -0.14
N ASP A 124 8.23 -30.31 -0.38
CA ASP A 124 7.67 -30.26 -1.72
C ASP A 124 8.43 -29.24 -2.60
N PRO A 125 8.86 -29.60 -3.83
CA PRO A 125 9.50 -28.69 -4.78
C PRO A 125 8.61 -27.53 -5.26
N ARG A 126 7.29 -27.58 -5.02
CA ARG A 126 6.37 -26.50 -5.37
C ARG A 126 6.69 -25.20 -4.65
N GLY A 127 6.50 -24.09 -5.35
CA GLY A 127 6.70 -22.74 -4.85
C GLY A 127 7.49 -21.80 -5.77
N ALA A 128 7.90 -20.67 -5.21
CA ALA A 128 8.73 -19.68 -5.88
C ALA A 128 10.23 -20.03 -5.79
N TRP A 129 10.87 -20.09 -6.95
CA TRP A 129 12.31 -20.28 -7.11
C TRP A 129 12.90 -19.07 -7.79
N LEU A 130 14.12 -18.71 -7.43
CA LEU A 130 14.92 -17.68 -8.07
C LEU A 130 16.11 -18.36 -8.72
N VAL A 131 16.36 -18.03 -9.98
CA VAL A 131 17.49 -18.57 -10.74
C VAL A 131 18.34 -17.43 -11.26
N GLY A 132 19.65 -17.61 -11.11
CA GLY A 132 20.69 -16.70 -11.57
C GLY A 132 21.24 -17.18 -12.90
N GLY A 133 21.29 -16.30 -13.90
CA GLY A 133 21.84 -16.62 -15.22
C GLY A 133 20.93 -16.19 -16.35
N ASP A 134 21.07 -16.84 -17.50
CA ASP A 134 20.25 -16.56 -18.68
C ASP A 134 18.92 -17.31 -18.62
N ARG A 135 17.98 -16.93 -19.50
CA ARG A 135 16.68 -17.60 -19.60
C ARG A 135 16.81 -19.11 -19.81
N ALA A 136 17.81 -19.52 -20.59
CA ALA A 136 18.07 -20.93 -20.89
C ALA A 136 18.46 -21.73 -19.64
N ASP A 137 19.08 -21.08 -18.65
CA ASP A 137 19.43 -21.71 -17.38
C ASP A 137 18.19 -21.89 -16.51
N ALA A 138 17.32 -20.88 -16.45
CA ALA A 138 16.03 -20.99 -15.77
C ALA A 138 15.13 -22.07 -16.41
N GLU A 139 15.13 -22.17 -17.74
CA GLU A 139 14.41 -23.24 -18.46
C GLU A 139 15.04 -24.62 -18.21
N ALA A 140 16.36 -24.72 -18.04
CA ALA A 140 17.03 -25.97 -17.67
C ALA A 140 16.71 -26.40 -16.24
N VAL A 141 16.66 -25.46 -15.29
CA VAL A 141 16.20 -25.70 -13.92
C VAL A 141 14.75 -26.18 -13.92
N LEU A 142 13.88 -25.52 -14.69
CA LEU A 142 12.49 -25.95 -14.82
C LEU A 142 12.40 -27.36 -15.40
N ALA A 143 13.19 -27.70 -16.42
CA ALA A 143 13.19 -29.02 -17.03
C ALA A 143 13.56 -30.14 -16.04
N VAL A 144 14.47 -29.90 -15.09
CA VAL A 144 14.78 -30.87 -14.02
C VAL A 144 13.56 -31.09 -13.11
N ILE A 145 12.90 -30.00 -12.71
CA ILE A 145 11.68 -30.05 -11.88
C ILE A 145 10.54 -30.77 -12.64
N GLU A 146 10.40 -30.51 -13.94
CA GLU A 146 9.39 -31.13 -14.81
C GLU A 146 9.64 -32.62 -15.04
N ASN A 147 10.91 -33.01 -15.22
CA ASN A 147 11.29 -34.42 -15.30
C ASN A 147 10.97 -35.17 -14.00
N GLY A 148 11.03 -34.48 -12.87
CA GLY A 148 10.62 -34.99 -11.57
C GLY A 148 9.12 -35.22 -11.42
N GLY A 149 8.30 -34.67 -12.33
CA GLY A 149 6.84 -34.83 -12.34
C GLY A 149 6.06 -33.61 -11.81
N TRP A 150 6.73 -32.48 -11.60
CA TRP A 150 6.08 -31.20 -11.29
C TRP A 150 5.89 -30.36 -12.55
N SER A 151 5.21 -29.23 -12.45
CA SER A 151 5.05 -28.31 -13.56
C SER A 151 5.15 -26.88 -13.07
N GLY A 152 5.72 -26.00 -13.88
CA GLY A 152 5.89 -24.60 -13.52
C GLY A 152 5.96 -23.70 -14.73
N ARG A 153 6.24 -22.43 -14.46
CA ARG A 153 6.47 -21.41 -15.48
C ARG A 153 7.69 -20.58 -15.13
N VAL A 154 8.48 -20.26 -16.15
CA VAL A 154 9.57 -19.27 -16.04
C VAL A 154 8.99 -17.89 -16.32
N ALA A 155 9.27 -16.94 -15.44
CA ALA A 155 8.99 -15.53 -15.64
C ALA A 155 10.26 -14.72 -15.33
N PRO A 156 10.44 -13.53 -15.93
CA PRO A 156 11.46 -12.62 -15.43
C PRO A 156 11.16 -12.34 -13.95
N TYR A 157 12.17 -12.47 -13.10
CA TYR A 157 12.07 -11.88 -11.77
C TYR A 157 12.20 -10.39 -11.96
N ALA A 158 11.43 -9.61 -11.19
CA ALA A 158 11.46 -8.16 -11.26
C ALA A 158 12.83 -7.63 -10.80
N SER A 159 13.82 -7.75 -11.68
CA SER A 159 15.19 -7.28 -11.61
C SER A 159 15.27 -6.02 -12.46
N GLY A 160 14.37 -5.06 -12.18
CA GLY A 160 14.18 -3.94 -13.07
C GLY A 160 12.98 -3.12 -12.67
N ILE A 161 13.12 -1.81 -12.83
CA ILE A 161 12.06 -0.83 -12.58
C ILE A 161 11.07 -0.95 -13.76
N ASP A 162 10.26 -2.01 -13.81
CA ASP A 162 9.19 -2.09 -14.80
C ASP A 162 7.93 -1.44 -14.24
N VAL A 163 7.32 -0.58 -15.04
CA VAL A 163 6.16 0.23 -14.63
C VAL A 163 4.97 -0.67 -14.28
N ASP A 164 4.88 -1.84 -14.93
CA ASP A 164 3.85 -2.84 -14.68
C ASP A 164 4.05 -3.54 -13.32
N THR A 165 5.29 -3.85 -12.92
CA THR A 165 5.59 -4.36 -11.57
C THR A 165 5.21 -3.33 -10.51
N TYR A 166 5.38 -2.03 -10.77
CA TYR A 166 5.00 -0.96 -9.83
C TYR A 166 3.51 -0.67 -9.74
N ARG A 167 2.69 -1.21 -10.65
CA ARG A 167 1.23 -1.10 -10.54
C ARG A 167 0.73 -1.73 -9.23
N GLU A 168 1.42 -2.75 -8.72
CA GLU A 168 1.20 -3.40 -7.42
C GLU A 168 1.76 -2.60 -6.22
N TYR A 169 2.56 -1.55 -6.46
CA TYR A 169 3.18 -0.67 -5.45
C TYR A 169 2.62 0.76 -5.54
N GLY A 170 1.31 0.87 -5.75
CA GLY A 170 0.61 2.11 -6.09
C GLY A 170 1.00 3.34 -5.26
N ASP A 171 1.22 3.19 -3.95
CA ASP A 171 1.50 4.31 -3.06
C ASP A 171 2.93 4.87 -3.17
N LEU A 172 3.93 4.01 -3.35
CA LEU A 172 5.31 4.44 -3.56
C LEU A 172 5.48 5.09 -4.94
N MET A 173 4.80 4.57 -5.96
CA MET A 173 4.82 5.18 -7.30
C MET A 173 4.11 6.54 -7.32
N ARG A 174 2.98 6.68 -6.60
CA ARG A 174 2.32 7.97 -6.36
C ARG A 174 3.28 8.95 -5.67
N SER A 175 4.00 8.50 -4.63
CA SER A 175 4.99 9.31 -3.91
C SER A 175 6.14 9.77 -4.83
N PHE A 176 6.61 8.91 -5.74
CA PHE A 176 7.60 9.29 -6.76
C PHE A 176 7.05 10.31 -7.77
N ALA A 177 5.81 10.16 -8.24
CA ALA A 177 5.17 11.14 -9.12
C ALA A 177 5.05 12.52 -8.45
N VAL A 178 4.76 12.55 -7.14
CA VAL A 178 4.75 13.78 -6.33
C VAL A 178 6.13 14.40 -6.28
N ALA A 179 7.17 13.60 -6.01
CA ALA A 179 8.55 14.04 -5.99
C ALA A 179 8.98 14.65 -7.33
N LEU A 180 8.63 13.99 -8.44
CA LEU A 180 8.90 14.45 -9.79
C LEU A 180 8.26 15.83 -10.04
N LEU A 181 6.98 15.96 -9.71
CA LEU A 181 6.26 17.22 -9.86
C LEU A 181 6.87 18.32 -8.99
N ALA A 182 7.20 18.02 -7.73
CA ALA A 182 7.84 18.95 -6.80
C ALA A 182 9.13 19.55 -7.37
N VAL A 183 9.97 18.70 -7.96
CA VAL A 183 11.23 19.10 -8.59
C VAL A 183 10.98 19.98 -9.81
N ILE A 184 10.06 19.58 -10.70
CA ILE A 184 9.66 20.37 -11.88
C ILE A 184 9.18 21.77 -11.47
N VAL A 185 8.35 21.84 -10.43
CA VAL A 185 7.83 23.10 -9.88
C VAL A 185 8.96 23.99 -9.39
N LEU A 186 9.77 23.47 -8.46
CA LEU A 186 10.80 24.25 -7.76
C LEU A 186 11.83 24.80 -8.74
N VAL A 187 12.28 23.97 -9.68
CA VAL A 187 13.26 24.35 -10.69
C VAL A 187 12.62 25.26 -11.74
N GLY A 188 11.46 24.91 -12.30
CA GLY A 188 10.77 25.71 -13.30
C GLY A 188 10.40 27.10 -12.79
N ALA A 189 9.72 27.18 -11.64
CA ALA A 189 9.33 28.45 -11.04
C ALA A 189 10.54 29.27 -10.57
N GLY A 190 11.54 28.63 -9.97
CA GLY A 190 12.78 29.29 -9.57
C GLY A 190 13.54 29.91 -10.74
N THR A 191 13.44 29.30 -11.92
CA THR A 191 14.02 29.81 -13.18
C THR A 191 13.18 30.95 -13.76
N LEU A 192 11.85 30.83 -13.78
CA LEU A 192 10.95 31.91 -14.24
C LEU A 192 11.09 33.20 -13.42
N LEU A 193 11.26 33.08 -12.10
CA LEU A 193 11.52 34.21 -11.19
C LEU A 193 12.85 34.94 -11.49
N ARG A 194 13.73 34.37 -12.32
CA ARG A 194 14.99 34.97 -12.77
C ARG A 194 14.94 35.53 -14.20
N SER A 195 13.76 35.66 -14.78
CA SER A 195 13.52 36.23 -16.12
C SER A 195 14.32 37.52 -16.42
N ARG A 196 14.41 38.47 -15.47
CA ARG A 196 15.21 39.70 -15.63
C ARG A 196 16.70 39.43 -15.85
N ALA A 197 17.28 38.47 -15.12
CA ALA A 197 18.68 38.11 -15.27
C ALA A 197 18.95 37.45 -16.63
N HIS A 198 18.01 36.63 -17.11
CA HIS A 198 18.07 36.04 -18.46
C HIS A 198 17.96 37.11 -19.54
N GLY A 199 17.08 38.10 -19.38
CA GLY A 199 16.96 39.24 -20.31
C GLY A 199 18.24 40.06 -20.42
N VAL A 200 18.93 40.34 -19.31
CA VAL A 200 20.24 41.02 -19.32
C VAL A 200 21.33 40.19 -20.02
N GLN A 201 21.35 38.87 -19.80
CA GLN A 201 22.30 37.99 -20.50
C GLN A 201 22.03 37.93 -22.01
N ARG A 202 20.76 37.97 -22.42
CA ARG A 202 20.32 37.99 -23.82
C ARG A 202 20.67 39.30 -24.52
N LEU A 203 20.56 40.44 -23.83
CA LEU A 203 21.07 41.71 -24.35
C LEU A 203 22.57 41.64 -24.69
N HIS A 204 23.35 40.89 -23.91
CA HIS A 204 24.77 40.63 -24.19
C HIS A 204 25.02 39.50 -25.20
N GLY A 205 24.00 39.06 -25.95
CA GLY A 205 24.13 38.05 -27.02
C GLY A 205 24.21 36.60 -26.53
N ALA A 206 23.79 36.30 -25.30
CA ALA A 206 23.72 34.92 -24.82
C ALA A 206 22.49 34.20 -25.39
N GLY A 207 22.71 33.13 -26.17
CA GLY A 207 21.67 32.17 -26.55
C GLY A 207 21.30 31.22 -25.41
N LEU A 208 20.28 30.37 -25.61
CA LEU A 208 19.73 29.45 -24.61
C LEU A 208 20.81 28.58 -23.95
N LEU A 209 21.73 28.00 -24.73
CA LEU A 209 22.82 27.17 -24.22
C LEU A 209 23.78 27.95 -23.31
N LYS A 210 24.13 29.19 -23.65
CA LYS A 210 25.03 30.03 -22.82
C LYS A 210 24.37 30.39 -21.49
N ILE A 211 23.06 30.64 -21.50
CA ILE A 211 22.28 30.91 -20.27
C ILE A 211 22.24 29.66 -19.39
N LEU A 212 21.96 28.50 -19.99
CA LEU A 212 21.92 27.22 -19.29
C LEU A 212 23.27 26.86 -18.67
N LEU A 213 24.38 26.97 -19.44
CA LEU A 213 25.73 26.75 -18.91
C LEU A 213 26.09 27.73 -17.79
N ALA A 214 25.69 29.01 -17.93
CA ALA A 214 25.91 30.00 -16.90
C ALA A 214 25.17 29.63 -15.61
N GLU A 215 23.94 29.14 -15.69
CA GLU A 215 23.19 28.62 -14.53
C GLU A 215 23.87 27.40 -13.92
N TRP A 216 24.23 26.43 -14.76
CA TRP A 216 24.86 25.18 -14.34
C TRP A 216 26.20 25.39 -13.66
N ARG A 217 27.02 26.34 -14.09
CA ARG A 217 28.28 26.67 -13.42
C ARG A 217 28.09 27.06 -11.94
N PHE A 218 26.95 27.65 -11.60
CA PHE A 218 26.63 28.01 -10.22
C PHE A 218 25.87 26.93 -9.45
N LEU A 219 25.19 26.02 -10.17
CA LEU A 219 24.45 24.91 -9.58
C LEU A 219 25.33 23.67 -9.38
N ALA A 220 26.34 23.46 -10.21
CA ALA A 220 27.16 22.24 -10.21
C ALA A 220 27.79 21.96 -8.84
N LEU A 221 28.44 22.95 -8.21
CA LEU A 221 29.09 22.74 -6.92
C LEU A 221 28.09 22.41 -5.79
N PRO A 222 27.01 23.19 -5.57
CA PRO A 222 25.97 22.82 -4.61
C PRO A 222 25.35 21.45 -4.91
N VAL A 223 24.96 21.20 -6.16
CA VAL A 223 24.30 19.95 -6.54
C VAL A 223 25.22 18.76 -6.31
N VAL A 224 26.50 18.83 -6.71
CA VAL A 224 27.48 17.77 -6.43
C VAL A 224 27.71 17.61 -4.94
N ALA A 225 27.91 18.70 -4.19
CA ALA A 225 28.14 18.63 -2.74
C ALA A 225 26.96 18.01 -1.99
N PHE A 226 25.73 18.40 -2.33
CA PHE A 226 24.53 17.81 -1.74
C PHE A 226 24.25 16.40 -2.26
N SER A 227 24.58 16.08 -3.51
CA SER A 227 24.50 14.70 -4.05
C SER A 227 25.44 13.78 -3.29
N VAL A 228 26.70 14.16 -3.13
CA VAL A 228 27.69 13.40 -2.35
C VAL A 228 27.26 13.30 -0.89
N GLY A 229 26.80 14.40 -0.29
CA GLY A 229 26.29 14.42 1.08
C GLY A 229 25.04 13.55 1.27
N GLY A 230 24.14 13.54 0.29
CA GLY A 230 22.93 12.70 0.28
C GLY A 230 23.27 11.22 0.13
N VAL A 231 24.16 10.87 -0.79
CA VAL A 231 24.69 9.50 -0.93
C VAL A 231 25.39 9.05 0.35
N ALA A 232 26.21 9.91 0.95
CA ALA A 232 26.86 9.61 2.23
C ALA A 232 25.85 9.44 3.36
N ALA A 233 24.81 10.27 3.42
CA ALA A 233 23.74 10.15 4.42
C ALA A 233 22.94 8.86 4.25
N VAL A 234 22.61 8.47 3.00
CA VAL A 234 21.97 7.17 2.72
C VAL A 234 22.87 6.04 3.15
N ALA A 235 24.15 6.05 2.75
CA ALA A 235 25.10 5.01 3.11
C ALA A 235 25.29 4.91 4.63
N LEU A 236 25.35 6.04 5.34
CA LEU A 236 25.42 6.06 6.81
C LEU A 236 24.13 5.54 7.45
N ALA A 237 22.97 5.92 6.92
CA ALA A 237 21.68 5.45 7.42
C ALA A 237 21.51 3.93 7.19
N THR A 238 21.88 3.42 6.01
CA THR A 238 21.91 1.97 5.74
C THR A 238 22.95 1.29 6.62
N ALA A 239 24.17 1.82 6.73
CA ALA A 239 25.18 1.28 7.64
C ALA A 239 24.67 1.12 9.08
N ALA A 240 23.98 2.15 9.59
CA ALA A 240 23.45 2.14 10.95
C ALA A 240 22.25 1.21 11.13
N LEU A 241 21.43 1.02 10.09
CA LEU A 241 20.19 0.24 10.17
C LEU A 241 20.39 -1.23 9.83
N ASN A 242 21.12 -1.53 8.75
CA ASN A 242 21.24 -2.87 8.18
C ASN A 242 22.68 -3.27 7.83
N GLY A 243 23.69 -2.56 8.37
CA GLY A 243 25.09 -2.92 8.18
C GLY A 243 25.59 -2.81 6.74
N LEU A 244 24.99 -1.92 5.92
CA LEU A 244 25.26 -1.76 4.48
C LEU A 244 24.75 -2.91 3.59
N ALA A 245 23.84 -3.74 4.10
CA ALA A 245 23.21 -4.77 3.30
C ALA A 245 22.50 -4.18 2.07
N GLN A 246 22.68 -4.83 0.90
CA GLN A 246 22.14 -4.43 -0.40
C GLN A 246 22.54 -3.03 -0.87
N LEU A 247 23.65 -2.45 -0.36
CA LEU A 247 24.13 -1.12 -0.76
C LEU A 247 24.27 -0.93 -2.29
N PRO A 248 24.79 -1.91 -3.07
CA PRO A 248 24.86 -1.77 -4.53
C PRO A 248 23.48 -1.58 -5.16
N THR A 249 22.49 -2.36 -4.72
CA THR A 249 21.10 -2.29 -5.18
C THR A 249 20.47 -0.94 -4.82
N VAL A 250 20.67 -0.48 -3.57
CA VAL A 250 20.20 0.83 -3.09
C VAL A 250 20.81 1.97 -3.88
N LEU A 251 22.12 1.95 -4.11
CA LEU A 251 22.81 2.98 -4.88
C LEU A 251 22.41 2.96 -6.36
N ALA A 252 22.23 1.78 -6.95
CA ALA A 252 21.78 1.64 -8.33
C ALA A 252 20.36 2.20 -8.52
N LEU A 253 19.43 1.85 -7.63
CA LEU A 253 18.07 2.39 -7.67
C LEU A 253 18.05 3.89 -7.39
N SER A 254 18.78 4.35 -6.37
CA SER A 254 18.90 5.78 -6.05
C SER A 254 19.47 6.57 -7.22
N GLY A 255 20.50 6.06 -7.90
CA GLY A 255 21.08 6.66 -9.10
C GLY A 255 20.09 6.75 -10.26
N ARG A 256 19.28 5.70 -10.50
CA ARG A 256 18.22 5.69 -11.52
C ARG A 256 17.13 6.71 -11.20
N LEU A 257 16.61 6.72 -9.97
CA LEU A 257 15.60 7.69 -9.52
C LEU A 257 16.13 9.13 -9.59
N LEU A 258 17.39 9.34 -9.17
CA LEU A 258 18.05 10.63 -9.26
C LEU A 258 18.20 11.08 -10.71
N ALA A 259 18.61 10.19 -11.62
CA ALA A 259 18.72 10.51 -13.04
C ALA A 259 17.38 10.96 -13.63
N LEU A 260 16.27 10.29 -13.27
CA LEU A 260 14.92 10.69 -13.69
C LEU A 260 14.52 12.06 -13.13
N LEU A 261 14.75 12.31 -11.84
CA LEU A 261 14.42 13.60 -11.20
C LEU A 261 15.29 14.75 -11.75
N LEU A 262 16.58 14.49 -12.00
CA LEU A 262 17.49 15.46 -12.61
C LEU A 262 17.12 15.75 -14.06
N LEU A 263 16.74 14.72 -14.84
CA LEU A 263 16.25 14.90 -16.19
C LEU A 263 15.01 15.80 -16.19
N ALA A 264 14.06 15.54 -15.29
CA ALA A 264 12.87 16.36 -15.15
C ALA A 264 13.19 17.80 -14.73
N ALA A 265 14.13 18.01 -13.80
CA ALA A 265 14.63 19.33 -13.44
C ALA A 265 15.24 20.07 -14.64
N VAL A 266 16.08 19.41 -15.42
CA VAL A 266 16.71 20.00 -16.61
C VAL A 266 15.68 20.35 -17.67
N VAL A 267 14.73 19.44 -17.95
CA VAL A 267 13.63 19.69 -18.88
C VAL A 267 12.79 20.88 -18.41
N ALA A 268 12.44 20.94 -17.12
CA ALA A 268 11.70 22.06 -16.54
C ALA A 268 12.47 23.39 -16.66
N GLN A 269 13.79 23.37 -16.47
CA GLN A 269 14.66 24.54 -16.60
C GLN A 269 14.76 25.01 -18.06
N ILE A 270 14.93 24.08 -19.01
CA ILE A 270 14.95 24.38 -20.45
C ILE A 270 13.61 25.00 -20.88
N LEU A 271 12.49 24.36 -20.50
CA LEU A 271 11.15 24.86 -20.80
C LEU A 271 10.95 26.25 -20.20
N ALA A 272 11.32 26.46 -18.93
CA ALA A 272 11.22 27.76 -18.28
C ALA A 272 12.03 28.85 -19.00
N ILE A 273 13.26 28.55 -19.45
CA ILE A 273 14.08 29.48 -20.23
C ILE A 273 13.47 29.71 -21.63
N ALA A 274 12.97 28.68 -22.30
CA ALA A 274 12.31 28.79 -23.61
C ALA A 274 11.02 29.63 -23.54
N LEU A 275 10.24 29.49 -22.46
CA LEU A 275 9.08 30.32 -22.14
C LEU A 275 9.44 31.79 -21.91
N THR A 276 10.71 32.09 -21.63
CA THR A 276 11.21 33.48 -21.66
C THR A 276 11.59 33.91 -23.07
N ASP A 277 11.95 33.01 -23.98
CA ASP A 277 12.57 33.30 -25.29
C ASP A 277 11.68 34.07 -26.27
N GLY A 278 10.40 33.73 -26.35
CA GLY A 278 9.45 34.34 -27.29
C GLY A 278 9.06 35.80 -27.01
N ARG A 279 9.84 36.58 -26.23
CA ARG A 279 9.49 37.91 -25.74
C ARG A 279 10.38 39.01 -26.31
N ARG A 280 9.83 40.22 -26.46
CA ARG A 280 10.59 41.42 -26.81
C ARG A 280 11.66 41.70 -25.73
N LEU A 281 12.93 41.79 -26.12
CA LEU A 281 14.07 42.02 -25.20
C LEU A 281 13.86 43.25 -24.30
N VAL A 282 13.19 44.29 -24.79
CA VAL A 282 12.91 45.52 -24.05
C VAL A 282 12.04 45.28 -22.81
N ASP A 283 11.06 44.37 -22.91
CA ASP A 283 10.11 44.09 -21.83
C ASP A 283 10.76 43.19 -20.76
N GLN A 284 11.61 42.25 -21.18
CA GLN A 284 12.41 41.40 -20.27
C GLN A 284 13.39 42.21 -19.42
N VAL A 285 14.00 43.26 -19.98
CA VAL A 285 15.01 44.09 -19.32
C VAL A 285 14.39 45.06 -18.33
N LYS A 286 13.18 45.55 -18.64
CA LYS A 286 12.33 46.29 -17.70
C LYS A 286 11.78 45.41 -16.57
N GLY A 287 11.86 44.10 -16.70
CA GLY A 287 11.25 43.15 -15.76
C GLY A 287 9.72 43.08 -15.90
N GLU A 288 9.16 43.62 -16.99
CA GLU A 288 7.74 43.47 -17.30
C GLU A 288 7.50 42.03 -17.73
N ILE A 289 6.80 41.28 -16.89
CA ILE A 289 6.40 39.91 -17.19
C ILE A 289 5.13 40.02 -18.04
N ASP A 290 5.20 39.61 -19.31
CA ASP A 290 3.99 39.41 -20.11
C ASP A 290 3.15 38.31 -19.42
N GLY A 291 2.11 38.75 -18.73
CA GLY A 291 1.57 38.03 -17.59
C GLY A 291 0.90 36.72 -17.95
N TRP A 292 0.40 36.58 -19.18
CA TRP A 292 -0.45 35.48 -19.60
C TRP A 292 0.30 34.15 -19.77
N TRP A 293 1.45 34.14 -20.47
CA TRP A 293 2.23 32.91 -20.69
C TRP A 293 2.92 32.41 -19.42
N VAL A 294 3.29 33.33 -18.51
CA VAL A 294 3.79 32.94 -17.19
C VAL A 294 2.65 32.41 -16.33
N LEU A 295 1.46 33.02 -16.38
CA LEU A 295 0.28 32.46 -15.72
C LEU A 295 0.02 31.03 -16.20
N LEU A 296 0.02 30.80 -17.52
CA LEU A 296 -0.24 29.49 -18.11
C LEU A 296 0.79 28.46 -17.63
N GLY A 297 2.08 28.79 -17.65
CA GLY A 297 3.13 27.90 -17.14
C GLY A 297 3.01 27.61 -15.64
N VAL A 298 2.64 28.61 -14.84
CA VAL A 298 2.41 28.44 -13.39
C VAL A 298 1.21 27.53 -13.13
N TYR A 299 0.11 27.72 -13.84
CA TYR A 299 -1.09 26.90 -13.66
C TYR A 299 -0.99 25.50 -14.26
N ALA A 300 -0.23 25.32 -15.35
CA ALA A 300 0.11 24.00 -15.89
C ALA A 300 0.83 23.11 -14.86
N VAL A 301 1.48 23.72 -13.88
CA VAL A 301 2.18 23.05 -12.79
C VAL A 301 1.33 23.00 -11.51
N ARG A 302 0.64 24.10 -11.18
CA ARG A 302 -0.18 24.23 -9.96
C ARG A 302 -1.39 23.30 -9.97
N VAL A 303 -2.07 23.15 -11.11
CA VAL A 303 -3.26 22.29 -11.23
C VAL A 303 -2.91 20.82 -10.95
N PRO A 304 -1.89 20.21 -11.62
CA PRO A 304 -1.44 18.87 -11.25
C PRO A 304 -0.98 18.76 -9.79
N ALA A 305 -0.33 19.79 -9.24
CA ALA A 305 0.16 19.75 -7.85
C ALA A 305 -0.97 19.69 -6.84
N VAL A 306 -2.05 20.45 -7.07
CA VAL A 306 -3.25 20.39 -6.23
C VAL A 306 -3.95 19.04 -6.39
N LEU A 307 -4.09 18.52 -7.61
CA LEU A 307 -4.69 17.19 -7.83
C LEU A 307 -3.91 16.08 -7.12
N VAL A 308 -2.58 16.12 -7.21
CA VAL A 308 -1.70 15.17 -6.51
C VAL A 308 -1.83 15.31 -5.00
N LEU A 309 -1.91 16.53 -4.47
CA LEU A 309 -2.11 16.75 -3.03
C LEU A 309 -3.46 16.21 -2.56
N LEU A 310 -4.54 16.41 -3.32
CA LEU A 310 -5.86 15.83 -3.01
C LEU A 310 -5.82 14.30 -3.03
N ALA A 311 -5.12 13.69 -3.99
CA ALA A 311 -4.92 12.24 -4.02
C ALA A 311 -4.15 11.73 -2.78
N ILE A 312 -3.15 12.48 -2.30
CA ILE A 312 -2.44 12.14 -1.05
C ILE A 312 -3.35 12.29 0.16
N VAL A 313 -4.19 13.33 0.21
CA VAL A 313 -5.13 13.56 1.31
C VAL A 313 -6.12 12.39 1.40
N ALA A 314 -6.60 11.89 0.26
CA ALA A 314 -7.39 10.67 0.20
C ALA A 314 -6.63 9.45 0.73
N ALA A 315 -5.40 9.21 0.26
CA ALA A 315 -4.58 8.10 0.77
C ALA A 315 -4.26 8.24 2.27
N LEU A 316 -4.07 9.47 2.76
CA LEU A 316 -3.84 9.77 4.17
C LEU A 316 -5.08 9.47 5.01
N GLY A 317 -6.27 9.88 4.57
CA GLY A 317 -7.54 9.55 5.21
C GLY A 317 -7.78 8.05 5.28
N GLN A 318 -7.56 7.34 4.16
CA GLN A 318 -7.66 5.88 4.10
C GLN A 318 -6.66 5.20 5.04
N SER A 319 -5.37 5.54 4.96
CA SER A 319 -4.34 4.93 5.82
C SER A 319 -4.49 5.26 7.30
N ALA A 320 -4.99 6.46 7.64
CA ALA A 320 -5.33 6.80 9.03
C ALA A 320 -6.45 5.92 9.55
N ARG A 321 -7.51 5.73 8.74
CA ARG A 321 -8.63 4.87 9.09
C ARG A 321 -8.23 3.41 9.22
N VAL A 322 -7.44 2.89 8.28
CA VAL A 322 -6.90 1.52 8.37
C VAL A 322 -6.04 1.36 9.63
N ALA A 323 -5.17 2.34 9.95
CA ALA A 323 -4.36 2.28 11.18
C ALA A 323 -5.22 2.33 12.46
N GLU A 324 -6.33 3.08 12.47
CA GLU A 324 -7.29 3.11 13.56
C GLU A 324 -8.02 1.77 13.71
N VAL A 325 -8.55 1.25 12.60
CA VAL A 325 -9.25 -0.05 12.52
C VAL A 325 -8.34 -1.19 12.99
N GLU A 326 -7.11 -1.26 12.47
CA GLU A 326 -6.14 -2.27 12.90
C GLU A 326 -5.69 -2.08 14.35
N GLY A 327 -5.62 -0.83 14.82
CA GLY A 327 -5.33 -0.52 16.22
C GLY A 327 -6.40 -1.06 17.17
N ARG A 328 -7.67 -0.88 16.81
CA ARG A 328 -8.82 -1.43 17.54
C ARG A 328 -8.86 -2.95 17.43
N SER A 329 -8.68 -3.49 16.23
CA SER A 329 -8.60 -4.94 15.96
C SER A 329 -7.55 -5.63 16.83
N ARG A 330 -6.36 -5.02 16.96
CA ARG A 330 -5.30 -5.49 17.85
C ARG A 330 -5.71 -5.56 19.31
N GLU A 331 -6.41 -4.54 19.82
CA GLU A 331 -6.91 -4.54 21.20
C GLU A 331 -7.94 -5.66 21.41
N LEU A 332 -8.86 -5.84 20.47
CA LEU A 332 -9.93 -6.83 20.56
C LEU A 332 -9.43 -8.26 20.39
N ARG A 333 -8.49 -8.49 19.46
CA ARG A 333 -7.86 -9.80 19.26
C ARG A 333 -6.91 -10.18 20.40
N SER A 334 -6.55 -9.26 21.30
CA SER A 334 -5.85 -9.62 22.54
C SER A 334 -6.70 -10.56 23.42
N VAL A 335 -8.02 -10.54 23.23
CA VAL A 335 -8.95 -11.49 23.85
C VAL A 335 -8.65 -12.92 23.38
N ALA A 336 -8.11 -13.17 22.19
CA ALA A 336 -7.78 -14.53 21.76
C ALA A 336 -6.49 -15.10 22.38
N GLN A 337 -5.72 -14.29 23.14
CA GLN A 337 -4.46 -14.68 23.82
C GLN A 337 -3.51 -15.52 22.93
N ASP A 338 -3.20 -16.75 23.36
CA ASP A 338 -2.25 -17.67 22.71
C ASP A 338 -2.88 -18.46 21.55
N ALA A 339 -4.11 -18.13 21.14
CA ALA A 339 -4.78 -18.81 20.06
C ALA A 339 -4.09 -18.58 18.70
N VAL A 340 -4.21 -19.57 17.83
CA VAL A 340 -3.50 -19.64 16.55
C VAL A 340 -4.47 -19.87 15.39
N THR A 341 -4.10 -19.38 14.21
CA THR A 341 -4.71 -19.75 12.94
C THR A 341 -3.76 -20.64 12.14
N ILE A 342 -4.31 -21.38 11.17
CA ILE A 342 -3.51 -22.21 10.26
C ILE A 342 -3.49 -21.58 8.86
N GLY A 343 -2.32 -21.52 8.25
CA GLY A 343 -2.14 -21.15 6.85
C GLY A 343 -2.08 -22.41 5.98
N ILE A 344 -2.75 -22.40 4.84
CA ILE A 344 -2.74 -23.49 3.86
C ILE A 344 -1.72 -23.18 2.75
N GLY A 345 -1.01 -24.20 2.26
CA GLY A 345 0.01 -24.04 1.22
C GLY A 345 -0.51 -23.41 -0.07
N GLY A 346 0.01 -22.24 -0.43
CA GLY A 346 -0.44 -21.46 -1.59
C GLY A 346 -0.09 -22.03 -2.97
N TYR A 347 0.62 -23.16 -3.03
CA TYR A 347 1.06 -23.80 -4.29
C TYR A 347 0.42 -25.18 -4.53
N LEU A 348 -0.61 -25.53 -3.75
CA LEU A 348 -1.38 -26.75 -3.95
C LEU A 348 -2.18 -26.69 -5.25
N SER A 349 -2.33 -27.84 -5.94
CA SER A 349 -3.23 -27.92 -7.09
C SER A 349 -4.70 -27.88 -6.62
N PRO A 350 -5.66 -27.49 -7.50
CA PRO A 350 -7.07 -27.53 -7.14
C PRO A 350 -7.55 -28.92 -6.71
N SER A 351 -6.99 -29.98 -7.29
CA SER A 351 -7.37 -31.36 -6.97
C SER A 351 -6.88 -31.80 -5.58
N GLU A 352 -5.65 -31.43 -5.20
CA GLU A 352 -5.09 -31.68 -3.87
C GLU A 352 -5.75 -30.83 -2.79
N TYR A 353 -6.06 -29.57 -3.11
CA TYR A 353 -6.82 -28.70 -2.23
C TYR A 353 -8.18 -29.34 -1.89
N HIS A 354 -8.93 -29.77 -2.92
CA HIS A 354 -10.18 -30.48 -2.72
C HIS A 354 -10.04 -31.84 -2.00
N ALA A 355 -8.91 -32.53 -2.16
CA ALA A 355 -8.63 -33.76 -1.41
C ALA A 355 -8.34 -33.49 0.08
N ALA A 356 -7.86 -32.29 0.43
CA ALA A 356 -7.60 -31.86 1.78
C ALA A 356 -8.85 -31.30 2.48
N ASP A 357 -9.83 -30.77 1.72
CA ASP A 357 -11.02 -30.08 2.24
C ASP A 357 -11.67 -30.85 3.40
N ARG A 358 -12.00 -32.13 3.17
CA ARG A 358 -12.67 -32.94 4.20
C ARG A 358 -11.79 -33.17 5.44
N ARG A 359 -10.48 -33.41 5.26
CA ARG A 359 -9.57 -33.64 6.39
C ARG A 359 -9.36 -32.38 7.23
N LEU A 360 -9.25 -31.23 6.58
CA LEU A 360 -9.16 -29.93 7.25
C LEU A 360 -10.45 -29.58 7.98
N ALA A 361 -11.61 -29.87 7.38
CA ALA A 361 -12.91 -29.75 8.03
C ALA A 361 -13.02 -30.68 9.25
N ASP A 362 -12.65 -31.96 9.11
CA ASP A 362 -12.64 -32.94 10.20
C ASP A 362 -11.71 -32.51 11.35
N LEU A 363 -10.56 -31.91 11.04
CA LEU A 363 -9.68 -31.33 12.05
C LEU A 363 -10.42 -30.25 12.86
N ALA A 364 -11.03 -29.27 12.21
CA ALA A 364 -11.76 -28.19 12.89
C ALA A 364 -12.94 -28.73 13.72
N VAL A 365 -13.72 -29.67 13.19
CA VAL A 365 -14.82 -30.34 13.92
C VAL A 365 -14.29 -31.09 15.15
N SER A 366 -13.19 -31.83 15.01
CA SER A 366 -12.61 -32.59 16.12
C SER A 366 -12.07 -31.69 17.24
N GLN A 367 -11.45 -30.56 16.88
CA GLN A 367 -10.94 -29.59 17.85
C GLN A 367 -12.08 -28.79 18.50
N GLU A 368 -13.19 -28.55 17.79
CA GLU A 368 -14.37 -27.93 18.39
C GLU A 368 -15.00 -28.84 19.44
N ALA A 369 -15.09 -30.14 19.17
CA ALA A 369 -15.65 -31.12 20.11
C ALA A 369 -14.88 -31.18 21.45
N SER A 370 -13.60 -30.81 21.48
CA SER A 370 -12.80 -30.66 22.71
C SER A 370 -12.89 -29.27 23.34
N GLY A 371 -13.67 -28.35 22.76
CA GLY A 371 -13.80 -26.96 23.19
C GLY A 371 -12.67 -26.04 22.68
N GLY A 372 -11.82 -26.54 21.79
CA GLY A 372 -10.57 -25.92 21.33
C GLY A 372 -10.69 -24.96 20.14
N VAL A 373 -11.91 -24.59 19.72
CA VAL A 373 -12.15 -23.78 18.51
C VAL A 373 -13.07 -22.59 18.80
N ILE A 374 -12.65 -21.42 18.35
CA ILE A 374 -13.49 -20.23 18.18
C ILE A 374 -13.77 -20.10 16.69
N PHE A 375 -15.05 -20.14 16.33
CA PHE A 375 -15.52 -19.89 14.98
C PHE A 375 -16.22 -18.54 14.94
N VAL A 376 -15.82 -17.71 13.99
CA VAL A 376 -16.50 -16.46 13.71
C VAL A 376 -16.29 -16.07 12.24
N THR A 377 -17.40 -15.82 11.55
CA THR A 377 -17.35 -15.26 10.20
C THR A 377 -18.46 -14.25 10.01
N PRO A 378 -18.16 -13.05 9.48
CA PRO A 378 -19.19 -12.10 9.12
C PRO A 378 -19.84 -12.53 7.79
N GLY A 379 -21.15 -12.76 7.80
CA GLY A 379 -21.93 -12.90 6.57
C GLY A 379 -22.79 -14.16 6.44
N LEU A 380 -24.09 -13.90 6.24
CA LEU A 380 -25.08 -14.74 5.55
C LEU A 380 -25.70 -14.01 4.36
N SER A 381 -25.61 -12.68 4.35
CA SER A 381 -26.31 -11.79 3.42
C SER A 381 -25.40 -10.69 2.87
N ASP A 382 -25.82 -10.14 1.73
CA ASP A 382 -25.26 -8.93 1.12
C ASP A 382 -25.45 -7.67 1.98
N GLN A 383 -26.27 -7.75 3.05
CA GLN A 383 -26.66 -6.62 3.90
C GLN A 383 -25.83 -6.47 5.19
N GLY A 384 -24.65 -7.08 5.28
CA GLY A 384 -23.55 -6.54 6.11
C GLY A 384 -23.54 -6.85 7.61
N ASN A 385 -24.68 -6.93 8.31
CA ASN A 385 -24.74 -6.94 9.78
C ASN A 385 -25.21 -8.27 10.41
N VAL A 386 -24.66 -9.39 9.93
CA VAL A 386 -24.93 -10.73 10.46
C VAL A 386 -23.61 -11.43 10.80
N LEU A 387 -23.53 -12.02 11.99
CA LEU A 387 -22.35 -12.71 12.50
C LEU A 387 -22.66 -14.18 12.76
N LEU A 388 -21.89 -15.10 12.15
CA LEU A 388 -22.03 -16.53 12.39
C LEU A 388 -20.94 -16.93 13.36
N VAL A 389 -21.32 -17.58 14.45
CA VAL A 389 -20.41 -17.91 15.55
C VAL A 389 -20.68 -19.33 16.03
N ASN A 390 -19.75 -19.91 16.78
CA ASN A 390 -20.00 -21.12 17.57
C ASN A 390 -20.06 -20.80 19.07
N GLU A 391 -20.30 -21.82 19.90
CA GLU A 391 -20.26 -21.66 21.35
C GLU A 391 -18.88 -21.25 21.88
N GLY A 392 -17.80 -21.66 21.21
CA GLY A 392 -16.44 -21.23 21.56
C GLY A 392 -16.29 -19.71 21.57
N TYR A 393 -16.94 -19.04 20.63
CA TYR A 393 -17.04 -17.58 20.60
C TYR A 393 -17.82 -17.02 21.79
N LEU A 394 -19.00 -17.56 22.12
CA LEU A 394 -19.82 -17.12 23.27
C LEU A 394 -19.09 -17.29 24.62
N ARG A 395 -18.25 -18.33 24.74
CA ARG A 395 -17.38 -18.54 25.91
C ARG A 395 -16.27 -17.50 26.02
N ARG A 396 -15.88 -16.84 24.92
CA ARG A 396 -14.77 -15.88 24.92
C ARG A 396 -15.21 -14.42 24.87
N VAL A 397 -16.30 -14.13 24.16
CA VAL A 397 -16.89 -12.80 23.99
C VAL A 397 -18.17 -12.71 24.80
N GLU A 398 -18.40 -11.57 25.44
CA GLU A 398 -19.64 -11.34 26.17
C GLU A 398 -20.77 -11.05 25.19
N VAL A 399 -21.70 -12.00 25.06
CA VAL A 399 -22.93 -11.85 24.29
C VAL A 399 -24.10 -11.96 25.27
N LEU A 400 -25.00 -10.99 25.27
CA LEU A 400 -26.15 -10.96 26.17
C LEU A 400 -27.32 -11.72 25.54
N GLY A 401 -27.96 -12.57 26.34
CA GLY A 401 -29.21 -13.24 25.99
C GLY A 401 -30.45 -12.39 26.28
N ASP A 402 -31.61 -13.02 26.11
CA ASP A 402 -32.94 -12.44 26.34
C ASP A 402 -33.18 -12.00 27.79
N ASP A 403 -32.53 -12.65 28.76
CA ASP A 403 -32.58 -12.30 30.18
C ASP A 403 -31.57 -11.20 30.58
N GLY A 404 -30.84 -10.66 29.62
CA GLY A 404 -29.78 -9.67 29.83
C GLY A 404 -28.54 -10.22 30.55
N ARG A 405 -28.43 -11.55 30.72
CA ARG A 405 -27.22 -12.20 31.20
C ARG A 405 -26.37 -12.69 30.04
N ARG A 406 -25.10 -12.95 30.34
CA ARG A 406 -24.19 -13.54 29.38
C ARG A 406 -24.64 -14.93 28.95
N MET A 407 -24.81 -15.11 27.64
CA MET A 407 -25.00 -16.39 26.99
C MET A 407 -23.64 -17.05 26.73
N ALA A 408 -23.49 -18.31 27.13
CA ALA A 408 -22.26 -19.07 26.95
C ALA A 408 -22.47 -20.44 26.29
N GLU A 409 -23.70 -20.95 26.32
CA GLU A 409 -24.12 -22.26 25.83
C GLU A 409 -25.48 -22.10 25.14
N VAL A 410 -25.72 -22.87 24.08
CA VAL A 410 -26.99 -22.89 23.34
C VAL A 410 -27.53 -24.32 23.25
N PRO A 411 -28.81 -24.53 22.92
CA PRO A 411 -29.36 -25.88 22.79
C PRO A 411 -28.66 -26.70 21.69
N ASP A 412 -28.28 -27.93 22.03
CA ASP A 412 -27.69 -28.87 21.08
C ASP A 412 -28.59 -29.10 19.86
N GLY A 413 -28.00 -29.08 18.66
CA GLY A 413 -28.69 -29.42 17.42
C GLY A 413 -29.72 -28.39 16.94
N VAL A 414 -29.64 -27.15 17.43
CA VAL A 414 -30.50 -26.03 17.04
C VAL A 414 -29.63 -24.87 16.57
N LEU A 415 -30.07 -24.16 15.51
CA LEU A 415 -29.48 -22.87 15.15
C LEU A 415 -30.09 -21.79 16.04
N THR A 416 -29.29 -21.11 16.85
CA THR A 416 -29.79 -20.03 17.72
C THR A 416 -29.55 -18.68 17.06
N VAL A 417 -30.62 -17.94 16.80
CA VAL A 417 -30.58 -16.60 16.22
C VAL A 417 -30.84 -15.59 17.33
N LEU A 418 -29.87 -14.74 17.61
CA LEU A 418 -29.96 -13.64 18.56
C LEU A 418 -30.20 -12.34 17.78
N GLU A 419 -31.37 -11.75 17.98
CA GLU A 419 -31.81 -10.57 17.27
C GLU A 419 -31.90 -9.35 18.20
N PRO A 420 -31.23 -8.23 17.89
CA PRO A 420 -31.37 -6.99 18.66
C PRO A 420 -32.81 -6.46 18.68
N GLU A 421 -33.25 -5.90 19.81
CA GLU A 421 -34.60 -5.33 20.01
C GLU A 421 -35.02 -4.29 18.94
N ASP A 422 -34.06 -3.50 18.42
CA ASP A 422 -34.31 -2.45 17.43
C ASP A 422 -34.29 -2.93 15.97
N THR A 423 -34.21 -4.24 15.74
CA THR A 423 -34.16 -4.81 14.39
C THR A 423 -35.49 -4.64 13.66
N SER A 424 -35.45 -4.11 12.43
CA SER A 424 -36.67 -3.93 11.64
C SER A 424 -37.25 -5.29 11.20
N ALA A 425 -38.58 -5.41 11.19
CA ALA A 425 -39.25 -6.65 10.79
C ALA A 425 -38.92 -7.09 9.35
N GLU A 426 -38.67 -6.14 8.45
CA GLU A 426 -38.24 -6.42 7.07
C GLU A 426 -36.82 -7.01 7.03
N TYR A 427 -35.89 -6.41 7.77
CA TYR A 427 -34.53 -6.94 7.90
C TYR A 427 -34.52 -8.34 8.52
N ARG A 428 -35.27 -8.54 9.59
CA ARG A 428 -35.45 -9.85 10.24
C ARG A 428 -35.90 -10.93 9.26
N LEU A 429 -36.94 -10.64 8.48
CA LEU A 429 -37.45 -11.57 7.46
C LEU A 429 -36.41 -11.84 6.37
N SER A 430 -35.62 -10.85 5.98
CA SER A 430 -34.53 -11.04 5.01
C SER A 430 -33.43 -11.94 5.57
N VAL A 431 -33.00 -11.75 6.82
CA VAL A 431 -31.96 -12.57 7.46
C VAL A 431 -32.41 -14.02 7.62
N LEU A 432 -33.67 -14.25 8.00
CA LEU A 432 -34.22 -15.62 8.09
C LEU A 432 -34.33 -16.27 6.70
N ALA A 433 -34.71 -15.52 5.66
CA ALA A 433 -34.72 -16.03 4.29
C ALA A 433 -33.30 -16.38 3.81
N ASP A 434 -32.30 -15.53 4.12
CA ASP A 434 -30.91 -15.76 3.80
C ASP A 434 -30.34 -16.97 4.58
N LEU A 435 -30.74 -17.15 5.84
CA LEU A 435 -30.38 -18.32 6.64
C LEU A 435 -30.92 -19.61 6.02
N HIS A 436 -32.19 -19.62 5.59
CA HIS A 436 -32.75 -20.77 4.89
C HIS A 436 -32.06 -21.05 3.55
N SER A 437 -31.79 -20.00 2.76
CA SER A 437 -31.02 -20.11 1.50
C SER A 437 -29.61 -20.66 1.74
N TRP A 438 -28.98 -20.24 2.84
CA TRP A 438 -27.68 -20.75 3.25
C TRP A 438 -27.76 -22.23 3.65
N GLN A 439 -28.75 -22.65 4.45
CA GLN A 439 -28.96 -24.07 4.79
C GLN A 439 -29.12 -24.93 3.52
N ASP A 440 -29.91 -24.47 2.55
CA ASP A 440 -30.10 -25.14 1.26
C ASP A 440 -28.78 -25.22 0.48
N THR A 441 -27.99 -24.16 0.49
CA THR A 441 -26.66 -24.11 -0.15
C THR A 441 -25.71 -25.13 0.48
N GLN A 442 -25.61 -25.19 1.81
CA GLN A 442 -24.75 -26.15 2.51
C GLN A 442 -25.08 -27.62 2.19
N SER A 443 -26.31 -27.89 1.77
CA SER A 443 -26.79 -29.24 1.44
C SER A 443 -26.74 -29.60 -0.05
N SER A 444 -26.54 -28.63 -0.92
CA SER A 444 -26.58 -28.80 -2.39
C SER A 444 -25.21 -28.73 -3.05
N VAL A 445 -24.16 -28.41 -2.29
CA VAL A 445 -22.76 -28.45 -2.75
C VAL A 445 -22.25 -29.88 -2.94
N SER A 446 -21.08 -30.01 -3.58
CA SER A 446 -20.51 -31.31 -3.99
C SER A 446 -20.16 -32.23 -2.81
N ASP A 447 -19.73 -31.66 -1.67
CA ASP A 447 -19.56 -32.38 -0.39
C ASP A 447 -20.50 -31.76 0.66
N PRO A 448 -21.78 -32.18 0.70
CA PRO A 448 -22.80 -31.50 1.47
C PRO A 448 -22.66 -31.76 2.97
N ALA A 449 -23.18 -30.83 3.77
CA ALA A 449 -23.47 -31.05 5.18
C ALA A 449 -24.97 -31.43 5.34
N PRO A 450 -25.35 -32.72 5.19
CA PRO A 450 -26.76 -33.13 5.17
C PRO A 450 -27.47 -32.88 6.51
N GLY A 451 -26.73 -32.76 7.61
CA GLY A 451 -27.26 -32.42 8.92
C GLY A 451 -27.74 -30.97 9.06
N THR A 452 -27.51 -30.12 8.06
CA THR A 452 -27.81 -28.68 8.10
C THR A 452 -29.23 -28.36 7.64
N VAL A 453 -29.79 -29.21 6.76
CA VAL A 453 -31.15 -29.02 6.20
C VAL A 453 -32.20 -29.26 7.27
N GLY A 454 -33.06 -28.26 7.47
CA GLY A 454 -34.17 -28.38 8.40
C GLY A 454 -33.75 -28.41 9.87
N LEU A 455 -32.52 -27.95 10.19
CA LEU A 455 -32.17 -27.66 11.57
C LEU A 455 -33.19 -26.66 12.13
N PRO A 456 -33.78 -26.94 13.30
CA PRO A 456 -34.69 -26.00 13.93
C PRO A 456 -33.95 -24.71 14.25
N VAL A 457 -34.66 -23.59 14.10
CA VAL A 457 -34.16 -22.26 14.43
C VAL A 457 -34.83 -21.80 15.73
N ALA A 458 -34.04 -21.46 16.72
CA ALA A 458 -34.50 -20.82 17.95
C ALA A 458 -34.19 -19.32 17.88
N GLU A 459 -35.23 -18.50 17.80
CA GLU A 459 -35.12 -17.04 17.76
C GLU A 459 -35.21 -16.48 19.19
N HIS A 460 -34.24 -15.65 19.57
CA HIS A 460 -34.23 -14.90 20.82
C HIS A 460 -34.05 -13.42 20.53
N VAL A 461 -34.83 -12.58 21.19
CA VAL A 461 -34.66 -11.13 21.14
C VAL A 461 -33.69 -10.73 22.27
N VAL A 462 -32.63 -10.01 21.92
CA VAL A 462 -31.56 -9.60 22.83
C VAL A 462 -31.48 -8.06 22.93
N PRO A 463 -30.97 -7.51 24.05
CA PRO A 463 -30.87 -6.07 24.21
C PRO A 463 -30.02 -5.41 23.10
N SER A 464 -30.45 -4.24 22.61
CA SER A 464 -29.64 -3.40 21.73
C SER A 464 -28.50 -2.70 22.47
N GLY A 465 -27.53 -2.16 21.73
CA GLY A 465 -26.30 -1.54 22.21
C GLY A 465 -25.13 -2.52 22.40
N GLN A 466 -25.23 -3.76 21.90
CA GLN A 466 -24.16 -4.74 21.97
C GLN A 466 -23.12 -4.50 20.88
N VAL A 467 -21.85 -4.64 21.23
CA VAL A 467 -20.73 -4.46 20.30
C VAL A 467 -19.91 -5.74 20.29
N LEU A 468 -19.95 -6.46 19.18
CA LEU A 468 -19.39 -7.81 19.05
C LEU A 468 -18.20 -7.85 18.11
N VAL A 469 -17.19 -8.66 18.43
CA VAL A 469 -15.91 -8.70 17.71
C VAL A 469 -15.89 -9.75 16.62
N THR A 470 -15.32 -9.45 15.45
CA THR A 470 -15.30 -10.40 14.33
C THR A 470 -14.12 -11.38 14.38
N LEU A 471 -13.10 -11.14 15.22
CA LEU A 471 -11.83 -11.89 15.49
C LEU A 471 -11.03 -12.46 14.30
N GLY A 472 -11.61 -12.62 13.10
CA GLY A 472 -10.98 -13.25 11.94
C GLY A 472 -9.79 -12.45 11.43
N SER A 473 -8.80 -13.15 10.85
CA SER A 473 -7.48 -12.61 10.57
C SER A 473 -7.06 -12.57 9.10
N GLY A 474 -7.91 -13.01 8.17
CA GLY A 474 -7.57 -13.11 6.75
C GLY A 474 -7.33 -11.76 6.07
N GLU A 475 -6.24 -11.66 5.31
CA GLU A 475 -5.96 -10.52 4.41
C GLU A 475 -7.03 -10.36 3.30
N HIS A 476 -7.91 -11.36 3.14
CA HIS A 476 -8.95 -11.42 2.10
C HIS A 476 -10.37 -11.28 2.66
N SER A 477 -10.52 -10.95 3.95
CA SER A 477 -11.84 -10.70 4.54
C SER A 477 -12.37 -9.37 3.99
N PHE A 478 -13.37 -9.44 3.10
CA PHE A 478 -14.04 -8.29 2.46
C PHE A 478 -14.74 -7.31 3.44
N ARG A 479 -14.60 -7.52 4.76
CA ARG A 479 -15.20 -6.71 5.82
C ARG A 479 -14.16 -6.48 6.93
N PRO A 480 -13.54 -5.29 6.99
CA PRO A 480 -12.40 -5.04 7.86
C PRO A 480 -12.79 -4.49 9.25
N GLU A 481 -14.07 -4.31 9.54
CA GLU A 481 -14.44 -3.85 10.89
C GLU A 481 -14.22 -4.97 11.92
N PRO A 482 -13.40 -4.71 12.94
CA PRO A 482 -13.12 -5.69 13.98
C PRO A 482 -14.30 -5.82 14.96
N GLU A 483 -15.31 -4.94 14.85
CA GLU A 483 -16.49 -4.91 15.68
C GLU A 483 -17.75 -4.63 14.85
N LEU A 484 -18.87 -5.22 15.24
CA LEU A 484 -20.20 -4.96 14.72
C LEU A 484 -21.09 -4.45 15.85
N VAL A 485 -21.89 -3.42 15.57
CA VAL A 485 -22.86 -2.85 16.51
C VAL A 485 -24.22 -3.48 16.23
N ASP A 486 -24.82 -4.08 17.24
CA ASP A 486 -26.10 -4.79 17.17
C ASP A 486 -26.22 -5.70 15.94
N PRO A 487 -25.26 -6.63 15.71
CA PRO A 487 -25.42 -7.61 14.64
C PRO A 487 -26.47 -8.64 15.02
N VAL A 488 -27.17 -9.19 14.02
CA VAL A 488 -27.90 -10.45 14.21
C VAL A 488 -26.87 -11.58 14.34
N VAL A 489 -26.87 -12.30 15.45
CA VAL A 489 -25.90 -13.37 15.71
C VAL A 489 -26.55 -14.72 15.44
N VAL A 490 -25.97 -15.52 14.56
CA VAL A 490 -26.38 -16.89 14.31
C VAL A 490 -25.36 -17.82 14.94
N VAL A 491 -25.75 -18.47 16.03
CA VAL A 491 -24.93 -19.45 16.74
C VAL A 491 -25.15 -20.81 16.11
N LEU A 492 -24.07 -21.40 15.61
CA LEU A 492 -24.03 -22.74 15.06
C LEU A 492 -23.92 -23.76 16.20
N PRO A 493 -24.68 -24.87 16.16
CA PRO A 493 -24.56 -25.94 17.16
C PRO A 493 -23.21 -26.68 17.06
N SER A 494 -22.59 -26.67 15.88
CA SER A 494 -21.21 -27.11 15.63
C SER A 494 -20.76 -26.57 14.28
N VAL A 495 -19.46 -26.36 14.07
CA VAL A 495 -18.91 -26.07 12.74
C VAL A 495 -19.13 -27.21 11.73
N GLY A 496 -19.48 -28.42 12.19
CA GLY A 496 -19.83 -29.54 11.32
C GLY A 496 -21.12 -29.36 10.51
N VAL A 497 -21.89 -28.30 10.76
CA VAL A 497 -23.04 -27.90 9.94
C VAL A 497 -22.62 -27.12 8.67
N LEU A 498 -21.35 -26.73 8.55
CA LEU A 498 -20.83 -26.17 7.31
C LEU A 498 -20.37 -27.30 6.40
N ALA A 499 -20.62 -27.16 5.10
CA ALA A 499 -20.00 -28.02 4.10
C ALA A 499 -18.47 -27.90 4.19
N ALA A 500 -17.75 -29.00 3.94
CA ALA A 500 -16.30 -29.05 4.11
C ALA A 500 -15.57 -27.94 3.32
N SER A 501 -16.01 -27.68 2.08
CA SER A 501 -15.46 -26.62 1.24
C SER A 501 -15.66 -25.22 1.83
N GLU A 502 -16.80 -24.96 2.46
CA GLU A 502 -17.10 -23.68 3.10
C GLU A 502 -16.28 -23.52 4.38
N LEU A 503 -16.21 -24.56 5.21
CA LEU A 503 -15.39 -24.54 6.42
C LEU A 503 -13.91 -24.31 6.10
N VAL A 504 -13.38 -24.92 5.04
CA VAL A 504 -12.01 -24.70 4.57
C VAL A 504 -11.81 -23.28 4.02
N ALA A 505 -12.81 -22.72 3.33
CA ALA A 505 -12.78 -21.32 2.93
C ALA A 505 -12.72 -20.38 4.15
N VAL A 506 -13.48 -20.67 5.21
CA VAL A 506 -13.42 -19.91 6.47
C VAL A 506 -12.07 -20.10 7.18
N ILE A 507 -11.50 -21.30 7.16
CA ILE A 507 -10.15 -21.57 7.70
C ILE A 507 -9.09 -20.74 6.96
N THR A 508 -9.09 -20.72 5.62
CA THR A 508 -8.12 -19.93 4.84
C THR A 508 -8.26 -18.43 5.05
N GLN A 509 -9.47 -17.97 5.35
CA GLN A 509 -9.75 -16.57 5.71
C GLN A 509 -9.50 -16.27 7.20
N GLY A 510 -9.01 -17.23 7.99
CA GLY A 510 -8.70 -17.03 9.40
C GLY A 510 -9.93 -16.85 10.30
N GLY A 511 -11.12 -17.27 9.87
CA GLY A 511 -12.36 -17.26 10.68
C GLY A 511 -12.48 -18.45 11.66
N VAL A 512 -11.55 -19.41 11.57
CA VAL A 512 -11.39 -20.51 12.54
C VAL A 512 -10.11 -20.29 13.33
N ILE A 513 -10.26 -20.14 14.64
CA ILE A 513 -9.16 -19.87 15.58
C ILE A 513 -9.06 -21.05 16.54
N PHE A 514 -7.87 -21.65 16.63
CA PHE A 514 -7.58 -22.78 17.51
C PHE A 514 -7.00 -22.27 18.83
N THR A 515 -7.61 -22.63 19.96
CA THR A 515 -7.25 -22.11 21.29
C THR A 515 -6.19 -22.94 22.01
N GLU A 516 -5.88 -24.14 21.51
CA GLU A 516 -4.89 -25.06 22.07
C GLU A 516 -3.65 -25.22 21.16
N PRO A 517 -2.74 -24.23 21.09
CA PRO A 517 -1.62 -24.24 20.17
C PRO A 517 -0.65 -25.43 20.39
N ALA A 518 -0.56 -25.94 21.62
CA ALA A 518 0.33 -27.06 21.96
C ALA A 518 -0.16 -28.42 21.42
N ALA A 519 -1.48 -28.59 21.24
CA ALA A 519 -2.07 -29.84 20.77
C ALA A 519 -2.19 -29.90 19.24
N LEU A 520 -2.25 -28.73 18.59
CA LEU A 520 -2.52 -28.59 17.16
C LEU A 520 -1.48 -29.30 16.25
N PRO A 521 -0.16 -29.21 16.47
CA PRO A 521 0.82 -29.91 15.62
C PRO A 521 0.62 -31.43 15.59
N ALA A 522 0.31 -32.03 16.74
CA ALA A 522 0.04 -33.46 16.83
C ALA A 522 -1.27 -33.83 16.12
N ALA A 523 -2.30 -32.98 16.22
CA ALA A 523 -3.57 -33.19 15.53
C ALA A 523 -3.41 -33.11 14.00
N ILE A 524 -2.59 -32.17 13.50
CA ILE A 524 -2.24 -32.05 12.08
C ILE A 524 -1.51 -33.30 11.58
N GLU A 525 -0.56 -33.82 12.36
CA GLU A 525 0.18 -35.03 12.01
C GLU A 525 -0.73 -36.26 11.95
N VAL A 526 -1.57 -36.47 12.98
CA VAL A 526 -2.53 -37.58 13.04
C VAL A 526 -3.56 -37.51 11.91
N GLY A 527 -3.99 -36.30 11.53
CA GLY A 527 -4.89 -36.05 10.41
C GLY A 527 -4.24 -36.22 9.03
N GLY A 528 -2.93 -36.44 8.96
CA GLY A 528 -2.18 -36.49 7.70
C GLY A 528 -2.22 -35.16 6.94
N LEU A 529 -2.27 -34.04 7.68
CA LEU A 529 -2.43 -32.68 7.17
C LEU A 529 -1.12 -31.90 7.03
N SER A 530 0.00 -32.46 7.51
CA SER A 530 1.33 -31.84 7.42
C SER A 530 1.73 -31.36 6.01
N PRO A 531 1.35 -32.04 4.91
CA PRO A 531 1.65 -31.56 3.56
C PRO A 531 0.80 -30.36 3.10
N PHE A 532 -0.32 -30.08 3.77
CA PHE A 532 -1.30 -29.05 3.36
C PHE A 532 -1.23 -27.80 4.23
N VAL A 533 -0.88 -27.96 5.52
CA VAL A 533 -0.71 -26.84 6.45
C VAL A 533 0.68 -26.26 6.29
N ALA A 534 0.76 -25.02 5.81
CA ALA A 534 2.01 -24.30 5.61
C ALA A 534 2.49 -23.57 6.86
N SER A 535 1.57 -23.09 7.71
CA SER A 535 1.95 -22.36 8.91
C SER A 535 0.93 -22.45 10.04
N ILE A 536 1.40 -22.23 11.27
CA ILE A 536 0.58 -22.04 12.47
C ILE A 536 0.97 -20.68 13.06
N THR A 537 0.08 -19.68 12.98
CA THR A 537 0.42 -18.30 13.35
C THR A 537 -0.43 -17.80 14.52
N PRO A 538 0.17 -17.23 15.58
CA PRO A 538 -0.59 -16.59 16.67
C PRO A 538 -1.43 -15.42 16.18
N VAL A 539 -2.69 -15.36 16.61
CA VAL A 539 -3.64 -14.29 16.24
C VAL A 539 -3.13 -12.92 16.69
N ALA A 540 -2.58 -12.84 17.91
CA ALA A 540 -2.02 -11.61 18.46
C ALA A 540 -0.84 -11.08 17.62
N TYR A 541 -0.03 -11.99 17.07
CA TYR A 541 1.09 -11.63 16.21
C TYR A 541 0.58 -11.03 14.89
N GLN A 542 -0.37 -11.69 14.21
CA GLN A 542 -0.97 -11.20 12.96
C GLN A 542 -1.54 -9.79 13.13
N ALA A 543 -2.26 -9.54 14.22
CA ALA A 543 -2.82 -8.23 14.51
C ALA A 543 -1.74 -7.14 14.76
N ASN A 544 -0.65 -7.48 15.45
CA ASN A 544 0.46 -6.55 15.66
C ASN A 544 1.16 -6.17 14.34
N GLU A 545 1.31 -7.15 13.44
CA GLU A 545 1.98 -6.95 12.16
C GLU A 545 1.11 -6.14 11.20
N GLN A 546 -0.20 -6.44 11.10
CA GLN A 546 -1.17 -5.64 10.35
C GLN A 546 -1.19 -4.19 10.84
N TYR A 547 -1.24 -3.96 12.15
CA TYR A 547 -1.17 -2.62 12.74
C TYR A 547 0.14 -1.89 12.40
N ARG A 548 1.29 -2.57 12.49
CA ARG A 548 2.60 -1.98 12.13
C ARG A 548 2.66 -1.60 10.65
N ARG A 549 2.17 -2.46 9.75
CA ARG A 549 2.11 -2.18 8.31
C ARG A 549 1.22 -0.98 8.03
N ALA A 550 0.03 -0.91 8.64
CA ALA A 550 -0.89 0.22 8.53
C ALA A 550 -0.25 1.54 9.00
N LEU A 551 0.44 1.52 10.14
CA LEU A 551 1.15 2.69 10.66
C LEU A 551 2.31 3.11 9.75
N GLY A 552 3.04 2.14 9.19
CA GLY A 552 4.09 2.39 8.20
C GLY A 552 3.57 3.12 6.96
N ALA A 553 2.47 2.64 6.39
CA ALA A 553 1.79 3.28 5.26
C ALA A 553 1.29 4.69 5.63
N HIS A 554 0.70 4.85 6.82
CA HIS A 554 0.25 6.15 7.31
C HIS A 554 1.40 7.17 7.43
N VAL A 555 2.54 6.77 8.00
CA VAL A 555 3.73 7.63 8.11
C VAL A 555 4.25 8.07 6.73
N ILE A 556 4.28 7.17 5.75
CA ILE A 556 4.67 7.49 4.37
C ILE A 556 3.72 8.55 3.78
N ASN A 557 2.41 8.37 3.97
CA ASN A 557 1.40 9.33 3.49
C ASN A 557 1.50 10.69 4.20
N VAL A 558 1.84 10.74 5.49
CA VAL A 558 2.10 12.00 6.21
C VAL A 558 3.30 12.74 5.60
N ILE A 559 4.39 12.03 5.31
CA ILE A 559 5.57 12.61 4.64
C ILE A 559 5.18 13.12 3.25
N GLY A 560 4.41 12.33 2.49
CA GLY A 560 3.83 12.71 1.21
C GLY A 560 3.01 13.99 1.31
N PHE A 561 2.13 14.10 2.31
CA PHE A 561 1.26 15.26 2.53
C PHE A 561 2.07 16.52 2.83
N VAL A 562 3.06 16.45 3.73
CA VAL A 562 3.93 17.58 4.05
C VAL A 562 4.69 18.04 2.80
N SER A 563 5.24 17.10 2.03
CA SER A 563 5.98 17.43 0.80
C SER A 563 5.10 18.04 -0.29
N GLY A 564 3.93 17.46 -0.57
CA GLY A 564 2.95 17.97 -1.53
C GLY A 564 2.40 19.33 -1.09
N GLY A 565 2.15 19.51 0.20
CA GLY A 565 1.80 20.79 0.81
C GLY A 565 2.83 21.86 0.46
N ILE A 566 4.11 21.63 0.76
CA ILE A 566 5.21 22.56 0.43
C ILE A 566 5.21 22.93 -1.07
N VAL A 567 4.94 21.99 -1.97
CA VAL A 567 4.87 22.25 -3.42
C VAL A 567 3.70 23.17 -3.77
N VAL A 568 2.50 22.89 -3.24
CA VAL A 568 1.31 23.74 -3.45
C VAL A 568 1.53 25.13 -2.86
N LEU A 569 2.20 25.23 -1.72
CA LEU A 569 2.60 26.52 -1.11
C LEU A 569 3.51 27.32 -2.03
N LEU A 570 4.54 26.67 -2.59
CA LEU A 570 5.51 27.32 -3.47
C LEU A 570 4.90 27.74 -4.81
N THR A 571 4.08 26.89 -5.44
CA THR A 571 3.35 27.26 -6.66
C THR A 571 2.43 28.45 -6.42
N GLY A 572 1.77 28.50 -5.25
CA GLY A 572 0.87 29.59 -4.87
C GLY A 572 1.61 30.90 -4.64
N LEU A 573 2.77 30.85 -3.98
CA LEU A 573 3.63 32.00 -3.82
C LEU A 573 4.10 32.55 -5.19
N VAL A 574 4.48 31.66 -6.12
CA VAL A 574 4.91 32.06 -7.47
C VAL A 574 3.75 32.69 -8.23
N ALA A 575 2.56 32.08 -8.19
CA ALA A 575 1.35 32.63 -8.80
C ALA A 575 1.03 34.02 -8.26
N ALA A 576 1.10 34.20 -6.92
CA ALA A 576 0.88 35.48 -6.27
C ALA A 576 1.88 36.56 -6.71
N VAL A 577 3.17 36.23 -6.80
CA VAL A 577 4.21 37.16 -7.28
C VAL A 577 3.95 37.57 -8.73
N VAL A 578 3.59 36.62 -9.59
CA VAL A 578 3.29 36.88 -11.01
C VAL A 578 2.05 37.77 -11.14
N LEU A 579 1.00 37.52 -10.35
CA LEU A 579 -0.21 38.34 -10.32
C LEU A 579 0.06 39.78 -9.86
N VAL A 580 0.89 39.95 -8.82
CA VAL A 580 1.28 41.28 -8.33
C VAL A 580 2.08 42.04 -9.38
N GLU A 581 3.02 41.39 -10.07
CA GLU A 581 3.82 42.06 -11.09
C GLU A 581 2.99 42.39 -12.34
N LYS A 582 2.13 41.47 -12.79
CA LYS A 582 1.23 41.67 -13.93
C LYS A 582 0.30 42.86 -13.73
N ASP A 583 -0.31 42.96 -12.54
CA ASP A 583 -1.30 43.99 -12.23
C ASP A 583 -0.70 45.20 -11.49
N ARG A 584 0.63 45.35 -11.47
CA ARG A 584 1.33 46.38 -10.69
C ARG A 584 0.83 47.80 -10.97
N LYS A 585 0.64 48.15 -12.24
CA LYS A 585 0.09 49.45 -12.68
C LYS A 585 -1.35 49.65 -12.19
N ARG A 586 -2.19 48.62 -12.32
CA ARG A 586 -3.59 48.65 -11.88
C ARG A 586 -3.72 48.73 -10.35
N ALA A 587 -2.88 48.01 -9.62
CA ALA A 587 -2.81 48.02 -8.18
C ALA A 587 -2.37 49.38 -7.62
N PHE A 588 -1.46 50.07 -8.31
CA PHE A 588 -1.08 51.45 -7.98
C PHE A 588 -2.26 52.43 -8.16
N VAL A 589 -2.97 52.35 -9.29
CA VAL A 589 -4.15 53.18 -9.57
C VAL A 589 -5.27 52.93 -8.55
N HIS A 590 -5.60 51.66 -8.27
CA HIS A 590 -6.66 51.32 -7.30
C HIS A 590 -6.33 51.82 -5.89
N ARG A 591 -5.06 51.76 -5.48
CA ARG A 591 -4.60 52.30 -4.20
C ARG A 591 -4.78 53.82 -4.11
N LEU A 592 -4.40 54.57 -5.15
CA LEU A 592 -4.63 56.02 -5.21
C LEU A 592 -6.13 56.36 -5.16
N SER A 593 -6.98 55.49 -5.70
CA SER A 593 -8.44 55.61 -5.65
C SER A 593 -9.08 55.10 -4.34
N GLY A 594 -8.31 54.70 -3.33
CA GLY A 594 -8.84 54.17 -2.06
C GLY A 594 -9.47 52.77 -2.17
N LEU A 595 -9.32 52.08 -3.30
CA LEU A 595 -9.82 50.73 -3.53
C LEU A 595 -8.83 49.69 -2.98
N GLY A 596 -9.36 48.65 -2.33
CA GLY A 596 -8.56 47.60 -1.70
C GLY A 596 -7.78 46.70 -2.68
N PRO A 597 -6.80 45.92 -2.19
CA PRO A 597 -5.93 45.08 -3.03
C PRO A 597 -6.67 43.95 -3.78
N LEU A 598 -7.80 43.49 -3.25
CA LEU A 598 -8.61 42.41 -3.86
C LEU A 598 -9.23 42.85 -5.19
N THR A 599 -9.63 44.11 -5.33
CA THR A 599 -10.28 44.62 -6.55
C THR A 599 -9.29 44.82 -7.69
N ALA A 600 -8.02 45.09 -7.36
CA ALA A 600 -6.92 45.19 -8.33
C ALA A 600 -6.59 43.85 -8.99
N HIS A 601 -6.74 42.73 -8.28
CA HIS A 601 -6.38 41.38 -8.73
C HIS A 601 -7.60 40.48 -9.03
N ARG A 602 -8.80 41.05 -9.17
CA ARG A 602 -10.07 40.31 -9.29
C ARG A 602 -10.07 39.20 -10.34
N SER A 603 -9.48 39.43 -11.52
CA SER A 603 -9.48 38.45 -12.60
C SER A 603 -8.52 37.27 -12.33
N GLY A 604 -7.42 37.51 -11.63
CA GLY A 604 -6.51 36.46 -11.18
C GLY A 604 -7.14 35.60 -10.09
N LEU A 605 -7.84 36.24 -9.14
CA LEU A 605 -8.58 35.56 -8.07
C LEU A 605 -9.74 34.72 -8.62
N LEU A 606 -10.47 35.24 -9.62
CA LEU A 606 -11.52 34.48 -10.29
C LEU A 606 -10.96 33.26 -11.02
N LEU A 607 -9.84 33.41 -11.75
CA LEU A 607 -9.21 32.28 -12.43
C LEU A 607 -8.74 31.21 -11.42
N GLU A 608 -8.08 31.63 -10.34
CA GLU A 608 -7.68 30.70 -9.27
C GLU A 608 -8.91 29.98 -8.68
N GLY A 609 -9.96 30.73 -8.36
CA GLY A 609 -11.20 30.18 -7.82
C GLY A 609 -11.82 29.14 -8.76
N VAL A 610 -11.90 29.43 -10.06
CA VAL A 610 -12.40 28.49 -11.07
C VAL A 610 -11.52 27.25 -11.16
N LEU A 611 -10.19 27.41 -11.21
CA LEU A 611 -9.26 26.29 -11.33
C LEU A 611 -9.26 25.40 -10.09
N LEU A 612 -9.23 25.99 -8.90
CA LEU A 612 -9.30 25.25 -7.64
C LEU A 612 -10.63 24.51 -7.49
N THR A 613 -11.74 25.16 -7.83
CA THR A 613 -13.08 24.53 -7.81
C THR A 613 -13.17 23.41 -8.85
N ALA A 614 -12.61 23.60 -10.04
CA ALA A 614 -12.57 22.57 -11.07
C ALA A 614 -11.69 21.38 -10.65
N THR A 615 -10.54 21.60 -10.02
CA THR A 615 -9.71 20.50 -9.48
C THR A 615 -10.38 19.78 -8.33
N LEU A 616 -11.08 20.49 -7.45
CA LEU A 616 -11.87 19.89 -6.37
C LEU A 616 -12.98 19.03 -6.95
N ALA A 617 -13.74 19.56 -7.92
CA ALA A 617 -14.78 18.81 -8.61
C ALA A 617 -14.20 17.58 -9.31
N LEU A 618 -13.07 17.70 -9.99
CA LEU A 618 -12.42 16.57 -10.65
C LEU A 618 -11.96 15.48 -9.67
N ALA A 619 -11.60 15.85 -8.44
CA ALA A 619 -11.21 14.89 -7.41
C ALA A 619 -12.42 14.24 -6.72
N VAL A 620 -13.43 15.05 -6.35
CA VAL A 620 -14.56 14.64 -5.51
C VAL A 620 -15.71 14.04 -6.33
N VAL A 621 -16.06 14.62 -7.48
CA VAL A 621 -17.21 14.15 -8.29
C VAL A 621 -17.06 12.68 -8.67
N PRO A 622 -15.92 12.19 -9.18
CA PRO A 622 -15.77 10.77 -9.49
C PRO A 622 -15.93 9.85 -8.27
N GLN A 623 -15.63 10.32 -7.05
CA GLN A 623 -15.81 9.51 -5.84
C GLN A 623 -17.31 9.29 -5.54
N TRP A 624 -18.15 10.31 -5.75
CA TRP A 624 -19.59 10.24 -5.53
C TRP A 624 -20.37 9.53 -6.64
N PHE A 625 -19.83 9.50 -7.86
CA PHE A 625 -20.49 8.88 -9.02
C PHE A 625 -19.95 7.48 -9.39
N ARG A 626 -18.94 6.97 -8.67
CA ARG A 626 -18.53 5.58 -8.81
C ARG A 626 -19.60 4.66 -8.23
N ASP A 627 -19.85 3.55 -8.91
CA ASP A 627 -20.76 2.52 -8.40
C ASP A 627 -20.26 2.10 -7.01
N PRO A 628 -21.11 2.08 -5.96
CA PRO A 628 -20.74 1.60 -4.64
C PRO A 628 -20.08 0.21 -4.69
N LYS A 629 -20.43 -0.63 -5.68
CA LYS A 629 -19.79 -1.94 -5.91
C LYS A 629 -18.34 -1.83 -6.42
N ASP A 630 -18.03 -0.82 -7.22
CA ASP A 630 -16.64 -0.52 -7.64
C ASP A 630 -15.86 0.19 -6.52
N VAL A 631 -16.52 1.01 -5.70
CA VAL A 631 -15.90 1.63 -4.51
C VAL A 631 -15.56 0.59 -3.46
N ARG A 632 -16.40 -0.45 -3.28
CA ARG A 632 -16.10 -1.63 -2.44
C ARG A 632 -14.79 -2.34 -2.82
N THR A 633 -14.28 -2.17 -4.05
CA THR A 633 -13.00 -2.76 -4.50
C THR A 633 -11.77 -1.83 -4.39
N VAL A 634 -11.96 -0.54 -4.14
CA VAL A 634 -10.87 0.47 -4.07
C VAL A 634 -10.80 1.14 -2.69
N ILE A 635 -11.90 1.12 -1.96
CA ILE A 635 -12.03 1.45 -0.54
C ILE A 635 -12.54 0.15 0.09
N ASP A 636 -11.63 -0.80 0.30
CA ASP A 636 -11.83 -2.04 1.06
C ASP A 636 -12.08 -1.70 2.54
N LEU A 637 -13.21 -1.05 2.80
CA LEU A 637 -13.74 -0.75 4.13
C LEU A 637 -15.20 -1.19 4.13
N GLY A 638 -15.43 -2.49 3.91
CA GLY A 638 -16.71 -3.16 3.64
C GLY A 638 -17.84 -3.07 4.68
N THR A 639 -17.82 -2.07 5.54
CA THR A 639 -18.75 -1.82 6.65
C THR A 639 -18.83 -0.35 7.06
N VAL A 640 -17.91 0.50 6.59
CA VAL A 640 -17.98 1.94 6.87
C VAL A 640 -19.13 2.51 6.05
N ASP A 641 -19.99 3.30 6.72
CA ASP A 641 -20.95 4.15 6.04
C ASP A 641 -20.20 4.98 4.99
N THR A 642 -20.31 4.52 3.74
CA THR A 642 -19.53 5.04 2.63
C THR A 642 -19.86 6.51 2.46
N GLU A 643 -21.08 6.92 2.84
CA GLU A 643 -21.48 8.33 2.87
C GLU A 643 -20.69 9.11 3.91
N ASN A 644 -20.55 8.62 5.15
CA ASN A 644 -19.76 9.31 6.18
C ASN A 644 -18.28 9.41 5.81
N PHE A 645 -17.68 8.33 5.30
CA PHE A 645 -16.30 8.38 4.82
C PHE A 645 -16.15 9.39 3.66
N LEU A 646 -17.05 9.36 2.68
CA LEU A 646 -17.04 10.32 1.58
C LEU A 646 -17.26 11.75 2.06
N LEU A 647 -18.09 11.98 3.09
CA LEU A 647 -18.30 13.29 3.70
C LEU A 647 -17.05 13.80 4.42
N GLU A 648 -16.41 12.96 5.24
CA GLU A 648 -15.15 13.30 5.91
C GLU A 648 -14.04 13.58 4.89
N GLN A 649 -13.90 12.73 3.89
CA GLN A 649 -12.93 12.89 2.81
C GLN A 649 -13.19 14.16 2.00
N THR A 650 -14.47 14.43 1.64
CA THR A 650 -14.87 15.65 0.94
C THR A 650 -14.58 16.89 1.79
N ALA A 651 -14.81 16.83 3.11
CA ALA A 651 -14.51 17.92 4.03
C ALA A 651 -13.00 18.20 4.12
N LEU A 652 -12.17 17.15 4.17
CA LEU A 652 -10.71 17.27 4.11
C LEU A 652 -10.24 17.92 2.79
N ASP A 653 -10.78 17.47 1.66
CA ASP A 653 -10.45 18.01 0.34
C ASP A 653 -10.86 19.49 0.19
N ILE A 654 -12.05 19.86 0.67
CA ILE A 654 -12.49 21.25 0.78
C ILE A 654 -11.55 22.06 1.66
N GLY A 655 -11.15 21.52 2.82
CA GLY A 655 -10.22 22.15 3.76
C GLY A 655 -8.87 22.46 3.12
N VAL A 656 -8.32 21.51 2.35
CA VAL A 656 -7.03 21.67 1.64
C VAL A 656 -7.13 22.74 0.55
N VAL A 657 -8.22 22.76 -0.22
CA VAL A 657 -8.47 23.78 -1.24
C VAL A 657 -8.64 25.16 -0.60
N ALA A 658 -9.39 25.25 0.49
CA ALA A 658 -9.58 26.49 1.25
C ALA A 658 -8.26 27.00 1.84
N ALA A 659 -7.44 26.12 2.40
CA ALA A 659 -6.11 26.46 2.91
C ALA A 659 -5.18 26.96 1.78
N SER A 660 -5.20 26.31 0.61
CA SER A 660 -4.46 26.76 -0.57
C SER A 660 -4.89 28.14 -1.04
N ALA A 661 -6.21 28.41 -1.08
CA ALA A 661 -6.77 29.71 -1.43
C ALA A 661 -6.41 30.80 -0.40
N ALA A 662 -6.55 30.51 0.90
CA ALA A 662 -6.18 31.42 1.99
C ALA A 662 -4.68 31.77 1.93
N LEU A 663 -3.84 30.80 1.61
CA LEU A 663 -2.41 31.02 1.48
C LEU A 663 -2.05 31.89 0.27
N LEU A 664 -2.73 31.70 -0.87
CA LEU A 664 -2.56 32.57 -2.02
C LEU A 664 -2.94 34.02 -1.66
N LEU A 665 -4.06 34.21 -0.95
CA LEU A 665 -4.48 35.53 -0.46
C LEU A 665 -3.44 36.15 0.48
N ALA A 666 -2.87 35.37 1.40
CA ALA A 666 -1.80 35.81 2.28
C ALA A 666 -0.53 36.19 1.51
N CYS A 667 -0.14 35.39 0.51
CA CYS A 667 1.00 35.67 -0.36
C CYS A 667 0.80 36.93 -1.19
N LEU A 668 -0.40 37.13 -1.75
CA LEU A 668 -0.78 38.36 -2.46
C LEU A 668 -0.70 39.57 -1.53
N ALA A 669 -1.22 39.48 -0.30
CA ALA A 669 -1.15 40.56 0.68
C ALA A 669 0.30 40.91 1.07
N LEU A 670 1.16 39.89 1.28
CA LEU A 670 2.58 40.05 1.60
C LEU A 670 3.37 40.64 0.43
N ALA A 671 3.14 40.16 -0.79
CA ALA A 671 3.78 40.67 -1.99
C ALA A 671 3.37 42.13 -2.25
N HIS A 672 2.09 42.46 -2.04
CA HIS A 672 1.59 43.84 -2.13
C HIS A 672 2.23 44.76 -1.08
N ARG A 673 2.42 44.30 0.16
CA ARG A 673 3.14 45.01 1.24
C ARG A 673 4.64 45.19 0.96
N ARG A 674 5.29 44.24 0.28
CA ARG A 674 6.69 44.39 -0.14
C ARG A 674 6.84 45.39 -1.27
N ALA A 675 5.96 45.31 -2.28
CA ALA A 675 5.95 46.28 -3.39
C ALA A 675 5.71 47.72 -2.91
N SER A 676 5.00 47.93 -1.80
CA SER A 676 4.81 49.25 -1.20
C SER A 676 6.01 49.79 -0.40
N ARG A 677 7.01 48.95 -0.08
CA ARG A 677 8.19 49.35 0.72
C ARG A 677 9.44 49.61 -0.11
N SER A 678 9.46 49.23 -1.39
CA SER A 678 10.55 49.62 -2.29
C SER A 678 10.41 51.12 -2.60
N PRO A 679 11.38 51.97 -2.25
CA PRO A 679 11.37 53.37 -2.66
C PRO A 679 11.45 53.40 -4.19
N VAL A 680 10.54 54.15 -4.80
CA VAL A 680 10.71 54.62 -6.17
C VAL A 680 11.99 55.45 -6.17
N VAL A 681 13.06 54.94 -6.78
CA VAL A 681 14.12 55.81 -7.26
C VAL A 681 13.60 56.34 -8.59
N ASP A 682 13.07 57.55 -8.55
CA ASP A 682 12.87 58.36 -9.75
C ASP A 682 14.23 58.59 -10.40
N THR A 683 14.38 58.13 -11.64
CA THR A 683 15.01 58.86 -12.77
C THR A 683 14.88 58.03 -14.05
#